data_AF-A0A8S2ABK9-F1
#
_entry.id   AF-A0A8S2ABK9-F1
#
_cell.length_a   1.000
_cell.length_b   1.000
_cell.length_c   1.000
_cell.angle_alpha   90.00
_cell.angle_beta   90.00
_cell.angle_gamma   90.00
#
_symmetry.space_group_name_H-M   'P 1'
#
loop_
_entity.id
_entity.type
_entity.pdbx_description
1 polymer ?
#
loop_
_entity_poly.entity_id
_entity_poly.type
_entity_poly.pdbx_seq_one_letter_code
_entity_poly.pdbx_strand_id
1 'polypeptide(L)'
;MAELVPYYTPGIVLVLQTILFFSIARADLPGTWELIVQDAGIASMHTAVTRFNTVILLDRTNIGPSRKALDRHRCRRDPKDAALKHDCYAHSVLFDLGTNQIRPLMIQTDTWCSSGQFLSDGSLLQTGGDKDGFKKIRKFEPCDPNETCDWVELQDTELITGRWYATNQILPDGSVIIVGGRGTNTVEYYPPRQNGAVPFQFLADVEDKQMDNLYPYIHLLPDDDGGNLFVFANSRAVKYDHRINTVVKEYPPLEGGPRNYPSGGSSAMLAIQGDFTTAEILICGGAQSGAFTARAIDAPAHGTCGRIVATAVDPVWVTEEMPFGRIMGDMVNLPTGEILIINGAQAGSQGFEMGSDPCLYPLLYRPDQPIGLRFMTLNPGTVPRMYHSTANLLPDGRILLAGSNPHYFYKFNAEFPTELRIEAFSPEYLSPDRANLRPEIREIPQIVRYGEVFDVFVTVPLPVVEIIQMNWGSAPFATHSFSQGQRLVKLTVAPSVPDGVGRYRIQCTAPPNGAVSPPGYYMAFAVNQGVPSIARWIRIEHQIPPEVPGEKISKKAAKKEAAKLEKLRRRQEQEKLRSRQEQEEATRKTASKSLEEDDEFSTGIWREAVEGKRWTEVSNLVEEIAGSEVLIRGRVHTYRVQPSIVFVILRQSGFTVQCVAKQSEETNFSVNMIKYLEKLSCESMVDVIGVVVLPKDPVKGTTQQVEIQVRKLYCVNKSLTRLPFSVEDAARSEVDIKKYLETGRRAGRVNQDTRLNHRVIDLRTPANQAIVALKSKLVNFFSENLLSKDFVNIFTPKLLAGSSEGGSAVFRLEYQGQPACLAQSPQLHKQMAICGDLRRVFEIGPVFRAEKSFSHRHLCEFVGLDVEMEIDKHYSEIMDLVDELFVSIFTSLNSKCKKELEAIGKQYPFQPLMFLEKTLRLTFEEGVQMLKEAGVEIDPLGDLNTESERKLGQLVLEKYNTEFYILHRFPTAVRPFYTMTCVDNPLYSNSFDVFIRGEEIISGAQRIHTPELLEQRAREHGIDVKTISTYIDSFRYGAPPHGGFGAGLERVVMLFCGLNNIRKTSLFPRDPQRLAP
;
A
#
# COMPACT_ATOMS: atom_id res chain seq x y z
N MET A 1 85.26 -17.16 21.48
CA MET A 1 86.15 -15.99 21.50
C MET A 1 85.60 -14.94 20.56
N ALA A 2 86.05 -13.69 20.71
CA ALA A 2 85.49 -12.53 20.03
C ALA A 2 85.88 -12.43 18.54
N GLU A 3 85.12 -11.61 17.80
CA GLU A 3 85.59 -10.71 16.72
C GLU A 3 86.22 -11.32 15.43
N LEU A 4 86.07 -10.78 14.22
CA LEU A 4 85.60 -9.46 13.74
C LEU A 4 84.88 -9.55 12.36
N VAL A 5 84.13 -8.48 12.07
CA VAL A 5 83.33 -8.07 10.87
C VAL A 5 84.26 -7.61 9.70
N PRO A 6 83.86 -7.35 8.41
CA PRO A 6 82.54 -7.20 7.74
C PRO A 6 82.34 -8.18 6.52
N TYR A 7 81.47 -8.05 5.49
CA TYR A 7 80.56 -6.99 4.94
C TYR A 7 79.36 -7.60 4.19
N TYR A 8 78.14 -7.04 4.33
CA TYR A 8 77.19 -6.67 3.25
C TYR A 8 76.01 -5.85 3.84
N THR A 9 75.34 -5.04 3.03
CA THR A 9 74.47 -3.91 3.44
C THR A 9 73.07 -4.28 3.98
N PRO A 10 72.46 -3.46 4.86
CA PRO A 10 71.15 -3.73 5.47
C PRO A 10 69.97 -3.17 4.65
N GLY A 11 68.87 -3.92 4.62
CA GLY A 11 67.56 -3.44 4.17
C GLY A 11 66.84 -2.63 5.26
N ILE A 12 66.13 -1.57 4.85
CA ILE A 12 65.38 -0.68 5.74
C ILE A 12 64.16 -1.39 6.31
N VAL A 13 64.03 -1.40 7.65
CA VAL A 13 62.83 -1.90 8.34
C VAL A 13 61.74 -0.83 8.30
N LEU A 14 60.66 -1.11 7.57
CA LEU A 14 59.44 -0.30 7.61
C LEU A 14 58.50 -0.84 8.70
N VAL A 15 58.27 -0.06 9.76
CA VAL A 15 57.30 -0.41 10.81
C VAL A 15 55.90 -0.14 10.28
N LEU A 16 55.21 -1.20 9.85
CA LEU A 16 53.79 -1.14 9.52
C LEU A 16 52.94 -1.11 10.80
N GLN A 17 52.44 0.07 11.15
CA GLN A 17 51.35 0.20 12.11
C GLN A 17 50.08 -0.41 11.49
N THR A 18 49.70 -1.61 11.92
CA THR A 18 48.37 -2.17 11.65
C THR A 18 47.32 -1.38 12.44
N ILE A 19 46.76 -0.36 11.81
CA ILE A 19 45.55 0.33 12.29
C ILE A 19 44.40 -0.68 12.22
N LEU A 20 43.90 -1.10 13.39
CA LEU A 20 42.66 -1.85 13.53
C LEU A 20 41.48 -0.97 13.13
N PHE A 21 41.13 -0.99 11.84
CA PHE A 21 39.84 -0.48 11.39
C PHE A 21 38.74 -1.40 11.90
N PHE A 22 38.04 -0.97 12.95
CA PHE A 22 36.69 -1.45 13.24
C PHE A 22 35.79 -1.10 12.05
N SER A 23 35.64 -2.04 11.11
CA SER A 23 34.60 -1.98 10.10
C SER A 23 33.27 -2.24 10.78
N ILE A 24 32.64 -1.17 11.27
CA ILE A 24 31.22 -1.20 11.61
C ILE A 24 30.49 -1.47 10.30
N ALA A 25 30.02 -2.70 10.12
CA ALA A 25 29.13 -3.05 9.03
C ALA A 25 27.81 -2.29 9.21
N ARG A 26 27.74 -1.08 8.64
CA ARG A 26 26.45 -0.48 8.30
C ARG A 26 25.79 -1.40 7.29
N ALA A 27 24.50 -1.68 7.46
CA ALA A 27 23.70 -2.22 6.38
C ALA A 27 23.70 -1.17 5.25
N ASP A 28 24.15 -1.56 4.06
CA ASP A 28 24.15 -0.67 2.90
C ASP A 28 22.69 -0.45 2.46
N LEU A 29 22.14 0.70 2.83
CA LEU A 29 20.80 1.11 2.41
C LEU A 29 20.75 1.27 0.89
N PRO A 30 19.62 0.95 0.23
CA PRO A 30 19.52 0.95 -1.22
C PRO A 30 19.66 2.35 -1.84
N GLY A 31 20.21 2.36 -3.06
CA GLY A 31 20.44 3.55 -3.87
C GLY A 31 21.85 4.15 -3.73
N THR A 32 22.29 4.88 -4.76
CA THR A 32 23.67 5.41 -4.84
C THR A 32 23.69 6.89 -5.23
N TRP A 33 24.65 7.62 -4.66
CA TRP A 33 24.88 9.03 -4.93
C TRP A 33 26.05 9.23 -5.90
N GLU A 34 25.90 10.18 -6.81
CA GLU A 34 26.91 10.57 -7.78
C GLU A 34 27.05 12.10 -7.81
N LEU A 35 28.27 12.61 -7.70
CA LEU A 35 28.55 14.04 -7.91
C LEU A 35 28.79 14.27 -9.40
N ILE A 36 27.87 14.97 -10.07
CA ILE A 36 27.96 15.21 -11.52
C ILE A 36 28.74 16.49 -11.82
N VAL A 37 28.48 17.58 -11.09
CA VAL A 37 29.15 18.87 -11.28
C VAL A 37 29.61 19.43 -9.94
N GLN A 38 30.90 19.75 -9.83
CA GLN A 38 31.53 20.29 -8.62
C GLN A 38 31.15 21.75 -8.33
N ASP A 39 30.87 22.56 -9.36
CA ASP A 39 30.49 23.97 -9.25
C ASP A 39 29.68 24.40 -10.49
N ALA A 40 28.35 24.49 -10.33
CA ALA A 40 27.42 24.93 -11.37
C ALA A 40 27.39 26.46 -11.57
N GLY A 41 28.10 27.24 -10.75
CA GLY A 41 28.09 28.71 -10.81
C GLY A 41 27.07 29.41 -9.92
N ILE A 42 25.88 28.81 -9.77
CA ILE A 42 24.71 29.37 -9.08
C ILE A 42 24.11 28.36 -8.10
N ALA A 43 23.41 28.84 -7.07
CA ALA A 43 22.69 27.97 -6.13
C ALA A 43 21.21 27.88 -6.55
N SER A 44 20.93 26.98 -7.50
CA SER A 44 19.65 26.91 -8.20
C SER A 44 18.42 26.77 -7.27
N MET A 45 17.64 27.84 -7.15
CA MET A 45 16.37 27.88 -6.40
C MET A 45 15.22 27.22 -7.18
N HIS A 46 15.27 27.25 -8.51
CA HIS A 46 14.29 26.58 -9.38
C HIS A 46 15.01 25.68 -10.39
N THR A 47 14.41 24.55 -10.74
CA THR A 47 14.94 23.64 -11.76
C THR A 47 13.86 23.04 -12.66
N ALA A 48 14.21 22.82 -13.93
CA ALA A 48 13.33 22.19 -14.92
C ALA A 48 14.15 21.40 -15.96
N VAL A 49 13.74 20.16 -16.23
CA VAL A 49 14.37 19.27 -17.23
C VAL A 49 13.71 19.48 -18.59
N THR A 50 14.52 19.65 -19.65
CA THR A 50 14.02 19.88 -21.01
C THR A 50 14.01 18.61 -21.87
N ARG A 51 13.26 18.66 -22.98
CA ARG A 51 13.21 17.58 -23.97
C ARG A 51 14.51 17.29 -24.74
N PHE A 52 15.57 18.07 -24.50
CA PHE A 52 16.89 17.94 -25.13
C PHE A 52 17.96 17.37 -24.19
N ASN A 53 17.55 16.71 -23.10
CA ASN A 53 18.45 16.20 -22.05
C ASN A 53 19.34 17.31 -21.45
N THR A 54 18.81 18.53 -21.38
CA THR A 54 19.40 19.64 -20.65
C THR A 54 18.53 20.00 -19.44
N VAL A 55 19.12 20.63 -18.44
CA VAL A 55 18.42 21.11 -17.25
C VAL A 55 18.62 22.62 -17.14
N ILE A 56 17.53 23.35 -16.96
CA ILE A 56 17.56 24.78 -16.68
C ILE A 56 17.69 24.94 -15.18
N LEU A 57 18.78 25.60 -14.75
CA LEU A 57 19.00 26.01 -13.38
C LEU A 57 18.75 27.53 -13.30
N LEU A 58 18.06 27.98 -12.25
CA LEU A 58 17.64 29.36 -12.10
C LEU A 58 17.70 29.80 -10.62
N ASP A 59 18.41 30.90 -10.40
CA ASP A 59 18.55 31.62 -9.13
C ASP A 59 18.04 33.06 -9.32
N ARG A 60 17.94 33.82 -8.22
CA ARG A 60 17.51 35.21 -8.17
C ARG A 60 18.64 36.17 -8.56
N THR A 61 18.32 37.27 -9.23
CA THR A 61 19.35 38.20 -9.75
C THR A 61 19.95 39.13 -8.70
N ASN A 62 19.20 39.49 -7.67
CA ASN A 62 19.62 40.44 -6.63
C ASN A 62 20.46 39.80 -5.49
N ILE A 63 21.11 38.66 -5.74
CA ILE A 63 21.94 37.90 -4.79
C ILE A 63 23.42 38.33 -4.74
N GLY A 64 23.88 39.09 -5.74
CA GLY A 64 25.28 39.46 -5.91
C GLY A 64 26.02 38.55 -6.90
N PRO A 65 27.36 38.65 -7.01
CA PRO A 65 28.12 37.99 -8.07
C PRO A 65 28.10 36.47 -7.93
N SER A 66 27.61 35.76 -8.97
CA SER A 66 27.72 34.30 -9.07
C SER A 66 29.12 33.87 -9.53
N ARG A 67 29.40 32.56 -9.53
CA ARG A 67 30.68 32.03 -10.04
C ARG A 67 30.71 31.80 -11.55
N LYS A 68 29.72 32.31 -12.30
CA LYS A 68 29.72 32.32 -13.77
C LYS A 68 29.50 33.73 -14.30
N ALA A 69 30.42 34.18 -15.15
CA ALA A 69 30.26 35.43 -15.87
C ALA A 69 29.39 35.24 -17.12
N LEU A 70 28.64 36.28 -17.46
CA LEU A 70 28.08 36.50 -18.79
C LEU A 70 29.14 37.14 -19.70
N ASP A 71 28.88 37.16 -21.00
CA ASP A 71 29.58 38.05 -21.91
C ASP A 71 29.35 39.51 -21.48
N ARG A 72 30.40 40.34 -21.57
CA ARG A 72 30.42 41.76 -21.15
C ARG A 72 29.38 42.63 -21.87
N HIS A 73 28.90 42.17 -23.02
CA HIS A 73 27.84 42.84 -23.78
C HIS A 73 26.42 42.47 -23.32
N ARG A 74 26.26 41.50 -22.43
CA ARG A 74 24.97 40.90 -22.02
C ARG A 74 24.59 41.14 -20.56
N CYS A 75 25.22 42.11 -19.89
CA CYS A 75 25.02 42.36 -18.47
C CYS A 75 23.67 43.03 -18.13
N ARG A 76 23.03 42.63 -17.02
CA ARG A 76 21.87 43.30 -16.43
C ARG A 76 22.23 44.70 -15.91
N ARG A 77 21.26 45.60 -15.91
CA ARG A 77 21.37 46.98 -15.40
C ARG A 77 20.08 47.37 -14.67
N ASP A 78 20.08 47.26 -13.35
CA ASP A 78 19.01 47.78 -12.50
C ASP A 78 19.61 48.74 -11.45
N PRO A 79 19.36 50.07 -11.53
CA PRO A 79 19.85 51.03 -10.54
C PRO A 79 19.23 50.86 -9.15
N LYS A 80 18.15 50.06 -9.02
CA LYS A 80 17.46 49.71 -7.76
C LYS A 80 17.91 48.36 -7.19
N ASP A 81 18.82 47.65 -7.86
CA ASP A 81 19.41 46.44 -7.31
C ASP A 81 20.24 46.77 -6.07
N ALA A 82 20.10 45.94 -5.04
CA ALA A 82 20.75 46.17 -3.75
C ALA A 82 22.17 45.58 -3.68
N ALA A 83 22.48 44.61 -4.55
CA ALA A 83 23.76 43.93 -4.61
C ALA A 83 24.62 44.43 -5.78
N LEU A 84 24.08 44.44 -7.01
CA LEU A 84 24.82 44.80 -8.23
C LEU A 84 23.98 45.64 -9.19
N LYS A 85 24.25 46.95 -9.24
CA LYS A 85 23.55 47.88 -10.17
C LYS A 85 23.88 47.63 -11.65
N HIS A 86 25.07 47.09 -11.91
CA HIS A 86 25.49 46.61 -13.22
C HIS A 86 26.06 45.21 -13.01
N ASP A 87 25.37 44.22 -13.53
CA ASP A 87 25.58 42.83 -13.17
C ASP A 87 25.90 42.01 -14.43
N CYS A 88 27.15 41.55 -14.50
CA CYS A 88 27.68 40.74 -15.58
C CYS A 88 27.81 39.26 -15.19
N TYR A 89 27.07 38.80 -14.18
CA TYR A 89 27.06 37.42 -13.72
C TYR A 89 25.78 36.70 -14.16
N ALA A 90 25.90 35.40 -14.40
CA ALA A 90 24.78 34.57 -14.81
C ALA A 90 24.00 34.08 -13.58
N HIS A 91 22.70 34.30 -13.58
CA HIS A 91 21.75 33.82 -12.55
C HIS A 91 20.85 32.71 -13.05
N SER A 92 21.00 32.33 -14.31
CA SER A 92 20.47 31.09 -14.85
C SER A 92 21.58 30.41 -15.64
N VAL A 93 21.60 29.08 -15.64
CA VAL A 93 22.53 28.29 -16.45
C VAL A 93 21.79 27.12 -17.08
N LEU A 94 22.21 26.72 -18.28
CA LEU A 94 21.80 25.49 -18.92
C LEU A 94 22.87 24.43 -18.65
N PHE A 95 22.45 23.33 -18.02
CA PHE A 95 23.28 22.16 -17.77
C PHE A 95 23.01 21.08 -18.80
N ASP A 96 24.05 20.55 -19.44
CA ASP A 96 23.96 19.45 -20.41
C ASP A 96 24.31 18.11 -19.74
N LEU A 97 23.35 17.17 -19.72
CA LEU A 97 23.51 15.85 -19.09
C LEU A 97 24.44 14.91 -19.86
N GLY A 98 24.70 15.17 -21.15
CA GLY A 98 25.58 14.35 -21.99
C GLY A 98 27.05 14.74 -21.89
N THR A 99 27.34 16.03 -21.69
CA THR A 99 28.71 16.57 -21.61
C THR A 99 29.14 17.03 -20.22
N ASN A 100 28.21 17.07 -19.27
CA ASN A 100 28.33 17.69 -17.95
C ASN A 100 28.75 19.18 -17.98
N GLN A 101 28.54 19.86 -19.10
CA GLN A 101 28.89 21.28 -19.24
C GLN A 101 27.79 22.22 -18.75
N ILE A 102 28.21 23.42 -18.33
CA ILE A 102 27.37 24.49 -17.80
C ILE A 102 27.52 25.71 -18.71
N ARG A 103 26.45 26.08 -19.42
CA ARG A 103 26.37 27.28 -20.26
C ARG A 103 25.62 28.40 -19.52
N PRO A 104 26.17 29.61 -19.37
CA PRO A 104 25.46 30.72 -18.76
C PRO A 104 24.27 31.17 -19.63
N LEU A 105 23.15 31.46 -18.97
CA LEU A 105 21.95 32.06 -19.55
C LEU A 105 21.78 33.48 -18.99
N MET A 106 21.28 34.40 -19.81
CA MET A 106 21.00 35.77 -19.40
C MET A 106 19.56 35.88 -18.92
N ILE A 107 19.34 36.54 -17.78
CA ILE A 107 17.99 36.88 -17.32
C ILE A 107 17.93 38.34 -16.87
N GLN A 108 16.92 39.05 -17.36
CA GLN A 108 16.90 40.53 -17.32
C GLN A 108 16.34 41.11 -16.02
N THR A 109 15.40 40.40 -15.39
CA THR A 109 14.60 40.87 -14.25
C THR A 109 14.48 39.76 -13.21
N ASP A 110 14.19 40.11 -11.95
CA ASP A 110 14.36 39.16 -10.85
C ASP A 110 13.33 38.02 -10.79
N THR A 111 13.79 36.80 -10.53
CA THR A 111 13.01 35.55 -10.51
C THR A 111 12.83 34.97 -9.11
N TRP A 112 13.22 35.70 -8.05
CA TRP A 112 13.14 35.26 -6.66
C TRP A 112 11.74 34.71 -6.31
N CYS A 113 11.67 33.46 -5.84
CA CYS A 113 10.46 32.69 -5.52
C CYS A 113 9.31 32.89 -6.53
N SER A 114 9.64 32.79 -7.82
CA SER A 114 8.70 32.79 -8.92
C SER A 114 8.16 31.38 -9.24
N SER A 115 7.38 31.26 -10.30
CA SER A 115 6.64 30.04 -10.69
C SER A 115 6.90 29.68 -12.15
N GLY A 116 6.64 28.43 -12.55
CA GLY A 116 6.92 27.97 -13.91
C GLY A 116 6.17 26.71 -14.32
N GLN A 117 6.01 26.53 -15.63
CA GLN A 117 5.26 25.43 -16.25
C GLN A 117 5.66 25.28 -17.72
N PHE A 118 5.92 24.06 -18.20
CA PHE A 118 6.09 23.82 -19.64
C PHE A 118 4.75 23.96 -20.39
N LEU A 119 4.78 24.61 -21.55
CA LEU A 119 3.67 24.76 -22.49
C LEU A 119 3.58 23.57 -23.46
N SER A 120 2.48 23.50 -24.20
CA SER A 120 2.21 22.44 -25.20
C SER A 120 3.17 22.44 -26.41
N ASP A 121 3.91 23.52 -26.64
CA ASP A 121 5.01 23.63 -27.62
C ASP A 121 6.36 23.13 -27.09
N GLY A 122 6.45 22.79 -25.79
CA GLY A 122 7.69 22.34 -25.13
C GLY A 122 8.59 23.47 -24.62
N SER A 123 8.15 24.72 -24.72
CA SER A 123 8.81 25.85 -24.07
C SER A 123 8.47 25.95 -22.58
N LEU A 124 9.38 26.51 -21.79
CA LEU A 124 9.15 26.79 -20.37
C LEU A 124 8.60 28.20 -20.21
N LEU A 125 7.38 28.32 -19.67
CA LEU A 125 6.82 29.57 -19.16
C LEU A 125 7.28 29.75 -17.72
N GLN A 126 7.82 30.93 -17.40
CA GLN A 126 8.17 31.36 -16.05
C GLN A 126 7.43 32.67 -15.75
N THR A 127 6.89 32.82 -14.54
CA THR A 127 5.99 33.92 -14.17
C THR A 127 6.26 34.48 -12.78
N GLY A 128 6.30 35.80 -12.67
CA GLY A 128 6.53 36.53 -11.43
C GLY A 128 7.98 36.56 -10.98
N GLY A 129 8.18 36.93 -9.71
CA GLY A 129 9.48 37.17 -9.09
C GLY A 129 9.43 38.26 -8.02
N ASP A 130 10.55 38.93 -7.75
CA ASP A 130 10.63 40.11 -6.88
C ASP A 130 10.82 41.40 -7.70
N LYS A 131 10.55 42.57 -7.10
CA LYS A 131 10.80 43.92 -7.65
C LYS A 131 10.43 44.11 -9.14
N ASP A 132 11.44 44.18 -10.02
CA ASP A 132 11.32 44.44 -11.46
C ASP A 132 10.76 43.22 -12.22
N GLY A 133 10.89 42.03 -11.64
CA GLY A 133 10.31 40.79 -12.13
C GLY A 133 8.92 40.46 -11.60
N PHE A 134 8.39 41.22 -10.63
CA PHE A 134 7.16 40.89 -9.90
C PHE A 134 5.92 40.67 -10.80
N LYS A 135 5.86 41.33 -11.97
CA LYS A 135 4.79 41.16 -12.97
C LYS A 135 5.22 40.44 -14.26
N LYS A 136 6.49 40.03 -14.35
CA LYS A 136 7.07 39.60 -15.63
C LYS A 136 6.68 38.17 -16.00
N ILE A 137 6.60 37.96 -17.30
CA ILE A 137 6.45 36.65 -17.93
C ILE A 137 7.67 36.43 -18.81
N ARG A 138 8.34 35.30 -18.62
CA ARG A 138 9.57 34.95 -19.34
C ARG A 138 9.35 33.59 -20.00
N LYS A 139 9.73 33.48 -21.27
CA LYS A 139 9.70 32.24 -22.04
C LYS A 139 11.14 31.78 -22.25
N PHE A 140 11.42 30.51 -21.99
CA PHE A 140 12.63 29.86 -22.48
C PHE A 140 12.21 28.79 -23.48
N GLU A 141 12.72 28.86 -24.70
CA GLU A 141 12.51 27.84 -25.71
C GLU A 141 13.74 26.92 -25.71
N PRO A 142 13.63 25.66 -25.21
CA PRO A 142 14.75 24.74 -25.23
C PRO A 142 15.23 24.47 -26.65
N CYS A 143 16.54 24.33 -26.79
CA CYS A 143 17.24 24.04 -28.03
C CYS A 143 18.17 22.85 -27.85
N ASP A 144 18.66 22.30 -28.96
CA ASP A 144 19.72 21.29 -28.93
C ASP A 144 21.01 21.84 -28.30
N PRO A 145 21.86 21.02 -27.66
CA PRO A 145 23.09 21.48 -27.01
C PRO A 145 24.09 22.24 -27.92
N ASN A 146 23.99 22.03 -29.24
CA ASN A 146 24.81 22.70 -30.25
C ASN A 146 24.25 24.08 -30.68
N GLU A 147 23.06 24.45 -30.23
CA GLU A 147 22.38 25.70 -30.56
C GLU A 147 22.43 26.71 -29.39
N THR A 148 22.10 27.98 -29.67
CA THR A 148 22.08 29.04 -28.66
C THR A 148 20.67 29.53 -28.38
N CYS A 149 20.03 28.93 -27.38
CA CYS A 149 18.79 29.42 -26.76
C CYS A 149 19.08 30.17 -25.45
N ASP A 150 18.21 31.12 -25.11
CA ASP A 150 18.27 31.93 -23.90
C ASP A 150 16.86 32.39 -23.49
N TRP A 151 16.74 33.06 -22.34
CA TRP A 151 15.45 33.60 -21.87
C TRP A 151 14.99 34.80 -22.70
N VAL A 152 13.69 34.83 -22.99
CA VAL A 152 12.99 35.95 -23.62
C VAL A 152 11.95 36.49 -22.63
N GLU A 153 12.09 37.75 -22.22
CA GLU A 153 11.05 38.45 -21.45
C GLU A 153 9.99 39.01 -22.41
N LEU A 154 8.73 38.62 -22.21
CA LEU A 154 7.62 39.09 -23.04
C LEU A 154 7.39 40.60 -22.83
N GLN A 155 7.24 41.33 -23.92
CA GLN A 155 7.11 42.81 -23.91
C GLN A 155 5.66 43.27 -24.13
N ASP A 156 4.82 42.39 -24.66
CA ASP A 156 3.42 42.61 -25.03
C ASP A 156 2.44 42.09 -23.96
N THR A 157 2.88 41.20 -23.06
CA THR A 157 2.06 40.57 -22.02
C THR A 157 2.77 40.57 -20.66
N GLU A 158 2.10 41.08 -19.63
CA GLU A 158 2.53 41.04 -18.22
C GLU A 158 1.38 40.57 -17.31
N LEU A 159 1.70 40.16 -16.09
CA LEU A 159 0.71 39.83 -15.05
C LEU A 159 0.00 41.10 -14.54
N ILE A 160 -1.33 41.05 -14.48
CA ILE A 160 -2.17 42.14 -13.97
C ILE A 160 -1.90 42.34 -12.48
N THR A 161 -1.85 41.26 -11.70
CA THR A 161 -1.38 41.31 -10.30
C THR A 161 0.05 40.77 -10.24
N GLY A 162 0.94 41.46 -9.51
CA GLY A 162 2.30 40.96 -9.32
C GLY A 162 2.31 39.74 -8.40
N ARG A 163 3.21 38.78 -8.67
CA ARG A 163 3.21 37.46 -8.03
C ARG A 163 4.59 37.06 -7.56
N TRP A 164 4.65 36.74 -6.26
CA TRP A 164 5.80 36.18 -5.55
C TRP A 164 5.26 35.02 -4.72
N TYR A 165 5.85 33.83 -4.80
CA TYR A 165 5.32 32.56 -4.25
C TYR A 165 3.96 32.11 -4.84
N ALA A 166 3.79 32.23 -6.17
CA ALA A 166 2.61 31.72 -6.89
C ALA A 166 2.82 30.28 -7.40
N THR A 167 1.78 29.62 -7.90
CA THR A 167 1.89 28.28 -8.50
C THR A 167 1.24 28.24 -9.88
N ASN A 168 1.95 27.65 -10.83
CA ASN A 168 1.48 27.42 -12.19
C ASN A 168 0.99 25.99 -12.37
N GLN A 169 -0.02 25.80 -13.22
CA GLN A 169 -0.51 24.49 -13.64
C GLN A 169 -1.00 24.56 -15.08
N ILE A 170 -0.54 23.65 -15.95
CA ILE A 170 -1.10 23.49 -17.30
C ILE A 170 -2.49 22.84 -17.25
N LEU A 171 -3.39 23.32 -18.09
CA LEU A 171 -4.79 22.93 -18.18
C LEU A 171 -5.07 22.03 -19.39
N PRO A 172 -6.24 21.37 -19.47
CA PRO A 172 -6.60 20.48 -20.58
C PRO A 172 -6.61 21.14 -21.98
N ASP A 173 -6.80 22.46 -22.03
CA ASP A 173 -6.75 23.29 -23.24
C ASP A 173 -5.33 23.76 -23.62
N GLY A 174 -4.31 23.40 -22.82
CA GLY A 174 -2.92 23.84 -23.01
C GLY A 174 -2.62 25.25 -22.51
N SER A 175 -3.61 25.98 -21.97
CA SER A 175 -3.36 27.22 -21.22
C SER A 175 -2.78 26.91 -19.83
N VAL A 176 -2.14 27.90 -19.21
CA VAL A 176 -1.60 27.80 -17.86
C VAL A 176 -2.43 28.67 -16.93
N ILE A 177 -2.89 28.11 -15.81
CA ILE A 177 -3.41 28.90 -14.69
C ILE A 177 -2.26 29.27 -13.74
N ILE A 178 -2.30 30.48 -13.23
CA ILE A 178 -1.32 31.08 -12.33
C ILE A 178 -2.06 31.50 -11.07
N VAL A 179 -1.75 30.88 -9.94
CA VAL A 179 -2.59 30.93 -8.74
C VAL A 179 -1.82 31.49 -7.54
N GLY A 180 -2.45 32.43 -6.85
CA GLY A 180 -1.96 32.96 -5.58
C GLY A 180 -0.72 33.85 -5.72
N GLY A 181 -0.05 34.01 -4.59
CA GLY A 181 1.13 34.86 -4.41
C GLY A 181 0.97 35.77 -3.19
N ARG A 182 2.09 36.32 -2.71
CA ARG A 182 2.13 37.14 -1.49
C ARG A 182 1.22 38.37 -1.61
N GLY A 183 0.21 38.46 -0.73
CA GLY A 183 -0.82 39.50 -0.77
C GLY A 183 -1.73 39.43 -2.00
N THR A 184 -1.81 38.28 -2.69
CA THR A 184 -2.49 38.11 -3.98
C THR A 184 -3.41 36.89 -3.97
N ASN A 185 -4.65 37.09 -3.53
CA ASN A 185 -5.68 36.04 -3.47
C ASN A 185 -6.49 35.97 -4.78
N THR A 186 -5.79 35.82 -5.91
CA THR A 186 -6.38 35.77 -7.26
C THR A 186 -5.80 34.64 -8.11
N VAL A 187 -6.56 34.21 -9.12
CA VAL A 187 -6.06 33.41 -10.25
C VAL A 187 -5.93 34.27 -11.50
N GLU A 188 -5.04 33.88 -12.40
CA GLU A 188 -4.82 34.50 -13.70
C GLU A 188 -4.39 33.43 -14.70
N TYR A 189 -4.36 33.75 -15.99
CA TYR A 189 -4.19 32.75 -17.05
C TYR A 189 -3.17 33.23 -18.09
N TYR A 190 -2.42 32.29 -18.66
CA TYR A 190 -1.57 32.49 -19.83
C TYR A 190 -1.96 31.51 -20.95
N PRO A 191 -2.32 32.00 -22.16
CA PRO A 191 -2.49 33.40 -22.53
C PRO A 191 -3.61 34.10 -21.73
N PRO A 192 -3.57 35.45 -21.60
CA PRO A 192 -4.55 36.20 -20.83
C PRO A 192 -6.00 36.00 -21.30
N ARG A 193 -6.92 35.78 -20.35
CA ARG A 193 -8.36 35.75 -20.61
C ARG A 193 -8.96 37.17 -20.51
N GLN A 194 -10.08 37.41 -21.20
CA GLN A 194 -10.74 38.74 -21.29
C GLN A 194 -11.03 39.41 -19.94
N ASN A 195 -11.23 38.64 -18.88
CA ASN A 195 -11.57 39.15 -17.54
C ASN A 195 -10.34 39.43 -16.66
N GLY A 196 -9.12 39.16 -17.14
CA GLY A 196 -7.89 39.37 -16.37
C GLY A 196 -7.76 38.48 -15.13
N ALA A 197 -7.20 39.03 -14.05
CA ALA A 197 -7.06 38.35 -12.77
C ALA A 197 -8.41 38.27 -12.02
N VAL A 198 -8.79 37.07 -11.58
CA VAL A 198 -10.08 36.77 -10.94
C VAL A 198 -9.89 36.50 -9.44
N PRO A 199 -10.67 37.13 -8.54
CA PRO A 199 -10.60 36.83 -7.10
C PRO A 199 -10.84 35.36 -6.78
N PHE A 200 -10.04 34.80 -5.88
CA PHE A 200 -10.16 33.42 -5.41
C PHE A 200 -10.24 33.41 -3.89
N GLN A 201 -11.47 33.60 -3.39
CA GLN A 201 -11.77 33.83 -1.96
C GLN A 201 -11.15 32.78 -1.03
N PHE A 202 -11.11 31.50 -1.45
CA PHE A 202 -10.47 30.42 -0.68
C PHE A 202 -9.06 30.75 -0.21
N LEU A 203 -8.22 31.39 -1.03
CA LEU A 203 -6.84 31.75 -0.65
C LEU A 203 -6.79 32.80 0.46
N ALA A 204 -7.78 33.70 0.51
CA ALA A 204 -7.95 34.67 1.59
C ALA A 204 -8.53 33.99 2.85
N ASP A 205 -9.43 33.01 2.70
CA ASP A 205 -10.05 32.27 3.81
C ASP A 205 -9.07 31.35 4.55
N VAL A 206 -7.91 31.06 3.96
CA VAL A 206 -6.83 30.25 4.56
C VAL A 206 -5.55 31.04 4.81
N GLU A 207 -5.56 32.35 4.56
CA GLU A 207 -4.47 33.26 4.89
C GLU A 207 -4.35 33.42 6.41
N ASP A 208 -3.12 33.42 6.91
CA ASP A 208 -2.82 33.49 8.34
C ASP A 208 -1.69 34.51 8.59
N LYS A 209 -1.24 34.62 9.85
CA LYS A 209 -0.17 35.56 10.23
C LYS A 209 1.23 35.14 9.73
N GLN A 210 1.43 33.87 9.39
CA GLN A 210 2.69 33.36 8.82
C GLN A 210 2.73 33.44 7.29
N MET A 211 1.57 33.58 6.64
CA MET A 211 1.34 33.44 5.19
C MET A 211 1.46 31.97 4.73
N ASP A 212 0.96 31.01 5.51
CA ASP A 212 0.93 29.57 5.19
C ASP A 212 0.02 29.18 3.98
N ASN A 213 -0.36 30.14 3.14
CA ASN A 213 -1.15 29.95 1.91
C ASN A 213 -0.32 30.12 0.60
N LEU A 214 0.99 30.33 0.71
CA LEU A 214 1.91 30.60 -0.40
C LEU A 214 2.47 29.32 -1.04
N TYR A 215 2.68 29.33 -2.36
CA TYR A 215 2.82 28.11 -3.17
C TYR A 215 1.72 27.07 -2.86
N PRO A 216 0.44 27.37 -3.13
CA PRO A 216 -0.64 26.40 -2.97
C PRO A 216 -0.37 25.17 -3.83
N TYR A 217 -0.61 23.97 -3.31
CA TYR A 217 -0.41 22.74 -4.08
C TYR A 217 -1.58 22.56 -5.04
N ILE A 218 -1.27 22.48 -6.34
CA ILE A 218 -2.30 22.42 -7.39
C ILE A 218 -2.10 21.15 -8.21
N HIS A 219 -3.19 20.38 -8.30
CA HIS A 219 -3.22 19.10 -8.99
C HIS A 219 -4.44 19.05 -9.90
N LEU A 220 -4.21 19.00 -11.22
CA LEU A 220 -5.28 18.81 -12.21
C LEU A 220 -5.88 17.41 -12.07
N LEU A 221 -7.17 17.30 -11.77
CA LEU A 221 -7.90 16.05 -11.63
C LEU A 221 -8.40 15.53 -12.99
N PRO A 222 -8.46 14.22 -13.20
CA PRO A 222 -8.90 13.62 -14.46
C PRO A 222 -10.43 13.38 -14.50
N ASP A 223 -11.23 14.36 -14.09
CA ASP A 223 -12.68 14.19 -13.96
C ASP A 223 -13.50 14.57 -15.21
N ASP A 224 -14.66 13.92 -15.36
CA ASP A 224 -15.58 14.07 -16.50
C ASP A 224 -16.12 15.49 -16.69
N ASP A 225 -16.03 16.33 -15.66
CA ASP A 225 -16.39 17.76 -15.69
C ASP A 225 -15.42 18.61 -16.55
N GLY A 226 -14.39 17.99 -17.15
CA GLY A 226 -13.42 18.65 -18.02
C GLY A 226 -12.13 19.08 -17.30
N GLY A 227 -11.78 18.44 -16.19
CA GLY A 227 -10.52 18.64 -15.47
C GLY A 227 -10.55 19.76 -14.44
N ASN A 228 -11.16 19.53 -13.29
CA ASN A 228 -11.09 20.46 -12.15
C ASN A 228 -9.72 20.42 -11.46
N LEU A 229 -9.41 21.47 -10.70
CA LEU A 229 -8.18 21.53 -9.90
C LEU A 229 -8.47 21.13 -8.46
N PHE A 230 -7.67 20.24 -7.90
CA PHE A 230 -7.49 20.16 -6.45
C PHE A 230 -6.49 21.24 -6.05
N VAL A 231 -6.92 22.19 -5.20
CA VAL A 231 -6.08 23.27 -4.67
C VAL A 231 -6.00 23.10 -3.16
N PHE A 232 -4.81 22.86 -2.63
CA PHE A 232 -4.54 22.80 -1.19
C PHE A 232 -3.69 24.00 -0.77
N ALA A 233 -4.07 24.65 0.32
CA ALA A 233 -3.37 25.78 0.91
C ALA A 233 -3.56 25.76 2.44
N ASN A 234 -2.50 26.10 3.19
CA ASN A 234 -2.42 25.99 4.64
C ASN A 234 -2.68 24.53 5.10
N SER A 235 -3.91 24.24 5.51
CA SER A 235 -4.38 22.94 6.01
C SER A 235 -5.71 22.51 5.37
N ARG A 236 -6.22 23.27 4.38
CA ARG A 236 -7.51 23.02 3.72
C ARG A 236 -7.32 22.81 2.22
N ALA A 237 -8.30 22.19 1.58
CA ALA A 237 -8.35 22.08 0.12
C ALA A 237 -9.74 22.32 -0.44
N VAL A 238 -9.77 22.74 -1.72
CA VAL A 238 -10.99 22.89 -2.53
C VAL A 238 -10.84 22.24 -3.89
N LYS A 239 -11.97 21.80 -4.45
CA LYS A 239 -12.12 21.46 -5.86
C LYS A 239 -12.54 22.73 -6.59
N TYR A 240 -11.72 23.20 -7.53
CA TYR A 240 -11.89 24.46 -8.23
C TYR A 240 -12.13 24.24 -9.72
N ASP A 241 -13.25 24.76 -10.22
CA ASP A 241 -13.55 24.82 -11.65
C ASP A 241 -12.87 26.04 -12.26
N HIS A 242 -11.80 25.80 -13.03
CA HIS A 242 -10.99 26.83 -13.70
C HIS A 242 -11.66 27.40 -14.97
N ARG A 243 -12.79 26.86 -15.44
CA ARG A 243 -13.51 27.32 -16.63
C ARG A 243 -14.46 28.45 -16.25
N ILE A 244 -15.17 28.30 -15.13
CA ILE A 244 -16.08 29.32 -14.57
C ILE A 244 -15.53 30.07 -13.35
N ASN A 245 -14.33 29.71 -12.87
CA ASN A 245 -13.62 30.32 -11.73
C ASN A 245 -14.33 30.16 -10.37
N THR A 246 -14.89 28.98 -10.08
CA THR A 246 -15.66 28.73 -8.85
C THR A 246 -15.20 27.51 -8.07
N VAL A 247 -15.22 27.59 -6.74
CA VAL A 247 -15.14 26.40 -5.88
C VAL A 247 -16.42 25.57 -6.05
N VAL A 248 -16.27 24.29 -6.41
CA VAL A 248 -17.40 23.35 -6.59
C VAL A 248 -17.54 22.36 -5.44
N LYS A 249 -16.49 22.16 -4.63
CA LYS A 249 -16.47 21.28 -3.45
C LYS A 249 -15.38 21.76 -2.48
N GLU A 250 -15.65 21.70 -1.18
CA GLU A 250 -14.60 21.76 -0.15
C GLU A 250 -14.22 20.34 0.27
N TYR A 251 -12.94 20.11 0.52
CA TYR A 251 -12.44 18.87 1.12
C TYR A 251 -12.33 19.04 2.64
N PRO A 252 -12.37 17.95 3.43
CA PRO A 252 -12.05 18.04 4.86
C PRO A 252 -10.65 18.65 5.07
N PRO A 253 -10.41 19.37 6.17
CA PRO A 253 -9.07 19.83 6.52
C PRO A 253 -8.14 18.64 6.77
N LEU A 254 -6.85 18.80 6.44
CA LEU A 254 -5.80 17.88 6.82
C LEU A 254 -5.32 18.23 8.23
N GLU A 255 -5.40 17.26 9.14
CA GLU A 255 -4.94 17.44 10.52
C GLU A 255 -3.40 17.58 10.60
N GLY A 256 -2.93 18.06 11.76
CA GLY A 256 -1.50 18.27 12.03
C GLY A 256 -0.95 19.65 11.66
N GLY A 257 -1.74 20.53 11.04
CA GLY A 257 -1.36 21.94 10.84
C GLY A 257 -0.94 22.30 9.40
N PRO A 258 -0.38 23.52 9.20
CA PRO A 258 -0.06 24.06 7.89
C PRO A 258 1.03 23.27 7.16
N ARG A 259 0.90 23.17 5.83
CA ARG A 259 1.83 22.41 4.97
C ARG A 259 2.51 23.29 3.91
N ASN A 260 1.88 24.33 3.39
CA ASN A 260 2.48 25.20 2.37
C ASN A 260 3.53 26.16 2.96
N TYR A 261 4.22 26.95 2.13
CA TYR A 261 5.23 27.91 2.61
C TYR A 261 4.58 28.93 3.57
N PRO A 262 5.20 29.30 4.71
CA PRO A 262 6.55 28.94 5.15
C PRO A 262 6.66 27.61 5.93
N SER A 263 5.57 26.94 6.31
CA SER A 263 5.65 25.65 7.00
C SER A 263 6.27 24.55 6.14
N GLY A 264 6.02 24.54 4.83
CA GLY A 264 6.92 23.98 3.82
C GLY A 264 7.13 22.46 3.85
N GLY A 265 6.05 21.69 3.91
CA GLY A 265 6.00 20.29 3.49
C GLY A 265 5.97 20.16 1.96
N SER A 266 5.43 19.06 1.45
CA SER A 266 5.39 18.75 0.01
C SER A 266 4.13 18.00 -0.41
N SER A 267 3.87 17.94 -1.72
CA SER A 267 2.76 17.19 -2.29
C SER A 267 3.06 16.61 -3.68
N ALA A 268 2.53 15.41 -3.93
CA ALA A 268 2.49 14.79 -5.26
C ALA A 268 1.13 14.12 -5.52
N MET A 269 0.72 14.07 -6.79
CA MET A 269 -0.33 13.17 -7.24
C MET A 269 0.30 11.79 -7.52
N LEU A 270 -0.33 10.72 -7.03
CA LEU A 270 0.08 9.35 -7.35
C LEU A 270 -0.20 9.03 -8.83
N ALA A 271 0.44 7.98 -9.36
CA ALA A 271 0.33 7.64 -10.77
C ALA A 271 -1.13 7.41 -11.21
N ILE A 272 -1.60 8.15 -12.22
CA ILE A 272 -2.93 7.93 -12.80
C ILE A 272 -2.87 6.66 -13.64
N GLN A 273 -3.79 5.73 -13.40
CA GLN A 273 -3.79 4.39 -13.99
C GLN A 273 -5.21 3.82 -14.10
N GLY A 274 -5.36 2.66 -14.74
CA GLY A 274 -6.64 1.96 -14.85
C GLY A 274 -7.59 2.62 -15.86
N ASP A 275 -8.76 3.06 -15.39
CA ASP A 275 -9.75 3.79 -16.20
C ASP A 275 -9.50 5.31 -16.28
N PHE A 276 -8.43 5.78 -15.62
CA PHE A 276 -8.04 7.17 -15.47
C PHE A 276 -9.02 8.08 -14.70
N THR A 277 -10.05 7.56 -14.04
CA THR A 277 -11.04 8.36 -13.28
C THR A 277 -10.59 8.71 -11.86
N THR A 278 -9.63 7.94 -11.33
CA THR A 278 -9.16 8.04 -9.95
C THR A 278 -7.89 8.86 -9.85
N ALA A 279 -7.91 9.91 -9.03
CA ALA A 279 -6.71 10.66 -8.64
C ALA A 279 -6.55 10.69 -7.13
N GLU A 280 -5.35 10.31 -6.68
CA GLU A 280 -4.96 10.30 -5.28
C GLU A 280 -3.85 11.34 -5.04
N ILE A 281 -4.02 12.17 -4.01
CA ILE A 281 -3.06 13.19 -3.61
C ILE A 281 -2.39 12.74 -2.31
N LEU A 282 -1.06 12.84 -2.26
CA LEU A 282 -0.25 12.69 -1.05
C LEU A 282 0.30 14.07 -0.65
N ILE A 283 0.24 14.40 0.63
CA ILE A 283 0.81 15.62 1.22
C ILE A 283 1.61 15.22 2.46
N CYS A 284 2.90 15.55 2.52
CA CYS A 284 3.83 15.07 3.55
C CYS A 284 4.60 16.21 4.20
N GLY A 285 4.89 16.07 5.50
CA GLY A 285 5.82 16.96 6.19
C GLY A 285 5.25 18.34 6.52
N GLY A 286 6.12 19.29 6.88
CA GLY A 286 5.76 20.65 7.26
C GLY A 286 6.19 21.02 8.68
N ALA A 287 6.32 22.33 8.93
CA ALA A 287 6.69 22.89 10.23
C ALA A 287 5.51 22.95 11.19
N GLN A 288 5.80 23.10 12.47
CA GLN A 288 4.78 23.39 13.47
C GLN A 288 4.19 24.79 13.26
N SER A 289 2.88 24.92 13.45
CA SER A 289 2.19 26.21 13.43
C SER A 289 2.85 27.20 14.40
N GLY A 290 3.25 28.38 13.89
CA GLY A 290 3.96 29.41 14.64
C GLY A 290 5.50 29.35 14.58
N ALA A 291 6.10 28.26 14.09
CA ALA A 291 7.57 28.11 14.06
C ALA A 291 8.28 29.20 13.25
N PHE A 292 7.67 29.65 12.14
CA PHE A 292 8.23 30.71 11.28
C PHE A 292 8.17 32.08 11.96
N THR A 293 7.03 32.47 12.55
CA THR A 293 6.96 33.75 13.29
C THR A 293 7.84 33.75 14.54
N ALA A 294 7.93 32.63 15.25
CA ALA A 294 8.76 32.49 16.44
C ALA A 294 10.27 32.38 16.15
N ARG A 295 10.66 32.10 14.89
CA ARG A 295 12.03 31.70 14.51
C ARG A 295 12.54 30.50 15.30
N ALA A 296 11.66 29.52 15.54
CA ALA A 296 11.98 28.30 16.26
C ALA A 296 12.71 27.31 15.33
N ILE A 297 14.01 27.56 15.10
CA ILE A 297 14.86 26.81 14.15
C ILE A 297 15.04 25.33 14.52
N ASP A 298 14.77 24.99 15.78
CA ASP A 298 14.88 23.68 16.42
C ASP A 298 13.51 23.00 16.65
N ALA A 299 12.40 23.64 16.26
CA ALA A 299 11.06 23.05 16.36
C ALA A 299 10.95 21.84 15.41
N PRO A 300 10.66 20.62 15.91
CA PRO A 300 10.70 19.42 15.07
C PRO A 300 9.57 19.41 14.03
N ALA A 301 9.93 19.05 12.80
CA ALA A 301 9.04 18.93 11.66
C ALA A 301 8.03 17.78 11.83
N HIS A 302 6.89 17.90 11.15
CA HIS A 302 5.88 16.84 11.15
C HIS A 302 6.36 15.61 10.37
N GLY A 303 6.17 14.42 10.97
CA GLY A 303 6.32 13.11 10.31
C GLY A 303 5.12 12.72 9.44
N THR A 304 3.98 13.38 9.62
CA THR A 304 2.71 12.97 8.99
C THR A 304 2.68 13.17 7.48
N CYS A 305 2.09 12.18 6.79
CA CYS A 305 1.64 12.23 5.41
C CYS A 305 0.13 11.97 5.32
N GLY A 306 -0.64 12.90 4.76
CA GLY A 306 -2.05 12.71 4.42
C GLY A 306 -2.21 12.24 2.98
N ARG A 307 -2.94 11.14 2.77
CA ARG A 307 -3.37 10.63 1.45
C ARG A 307 -4.89 10.81 1.29
N ILE A 308 -5.34 11.31 0.15
CA ILE A 308 -6.77 11.50 -0.16
C ILE A 308 -7.10 11.09 -1.60
N VAL A 309 -8.21 10.38 -1.78
CA VAL A 309 -8.77 10.10 -3.12
C VAL A 309 -9.61 11.31 -3.52
N ALA A 310 -9.01 12.28 -4.23
CA ALA A 310 -9.62 13.58 -4.52
C ALA A 310 -10.86 13.47 -5.42
N THR A 311 -10.94 12.50 -6.32
CA THR A 311 -12.12 12.27 -7.18
C THR A 311 -13.23 11.45 -6.50
N ALA A 312 -13.06 11.02 -5.25
CA ALA A 312 -14.11 10.28 -4.54
C ALA A 312 -15.38 11.11 -4.29
N VAL A 313 -16.52 10.40 -4.19
CA VAL A 313 -17.82 11.00 -3.82
C VAL A 313 -17.72 11.65 -2.44
N ASP A 314 -17.16 10.94 -1.47
CA ASP A 314 -16.91 11.39 -0.09
C ASP A 314 -15.41 11.22 0.26
N PRO A 315 -14.56 12.20 -0.09
CA PRO A 315 -13.10 12.15 0.13
C PRO A 315 -12.75 12.28 1.59
N VAL A 316 -11.92 11.36 2.08
CA VAL A 316 -11.39 11.37 3.45
C VAL A 316 -9.88 11.31 3.44
N TRP A 317 -9.24 12.00 4.38
CA TRP A 317 -7.80 11.89 4.62
C TRP A 317 -7.49 10.57 5.33
N VAL A 318 -6.48 9.86 4.83
CA VAL A 318 -5.83 8.73 5.50
C VAL A 318 -4.41 9.17 5.85
N THR A 319 -4.12 9.28 7.14
CA THR A 319 -2.80 9.73 7.63
C THR A 319 -1.88 8.54 7.88
N GLU A 320 -0.63 8.65 7.44
CA GLU A 320 0.47 7.73 7.68
C GLU A 320 1.66 8.53 8.27
N GLU A 321 2.59 7.87 8.96
CA GLU A 321 3.81 8.50 9.49
C GLU A 321 5.03 8.13 8.65
N MET A 322 5.86 9.12 8.31
CA MET A 322 7.21 8.93 7.79
C MET A 322 8.15 8.42 8.91
N PRO A 323 9.26 7.74 8.57
CA PRO A 323 10.28 7.34 9.56
C PRO A 323 10.90 8.50 10.36
N PHE A 324 10.82 9.74 9.86
CA PHE A 324 11.26 10.96 10.53
C PHE A 324 10.53 12.19 9.95
N GLY A 325 10.49 13.27 10.73
CA GLY A 325 9.89 14.54 10.32
C GLY A 325 10.63 15.20 9.17
N ARG A 326 9.92 15.90 8.28
CA ARG A 326 10.54 16.63 7.16
C ARG A 326 9.85 17.95 6.85
N ILE A 327 10.61 19.04 6.82
CA ILE A 327 10.33 20.26 6.05
C ILE A 327 11.27 20.31 4.86
N MET A 328 10.97 21.16 3.87
CA MET A 328 11.85 21.40 2.72
C MET A 328 12.12 20.17 1.84
N GLY A 329 11.28 19.13 1.92
CA GLY A 329 11.44 17.90 1.12
C GLY A 329 10.82 18.00 -0.26
N ASP A 330 11.55 17.64 -1.31
CA ASP A 330 10.98 17.48 -2.64
C ASP A 330 10.36 16.09 -2.80
N MET A 331 9.13 16.02 -3.32
CA MET A 331 8.46 14.79 -3.73
C MET A 331 8.53 14.62 -5.25
N VAL A 332 9.21 13.57 -5.72
CA VAL A 332 9.45 13.28 -7.14
C VAL A 332 8.77 11.97 -7.53
N ASN A 333 7.89 12.00 -8.54
CA ASN A 333 7.31 10.79 -9.13
C ASN A 333 8.39 9.99 -9.89
N LEU A 334 8.56 8.72 -9.56
CA LEU A 334 9.50 7.83 -10.25
C LEU A 334 8.80 7.11 -11.42
N PRO A 335 9.53 6.70 -12.49
CA PRO A 335 8.96 6.04 -13.67
C PRO A 335 8.11 4.80 -13.37
N THR A 336 8.39 4.14 -12.25
CA THR A 336 7.77 2.90 -11.77
C THR A 336 6.43 3.12 -11.04
N GLY A 337 6.18 4.33 -10.52
CA GLY A 337 4.93 4.71 -9.83
C GLY A 337 5.11 5.14 -8.37
N GLU A 338 6.24 4.81 -7.75
CA GLU A 338 6.65 5.29 -6.43
C GLU A 338 6.92 6.80 -6.40
N ILE A 339 6.91 7.38 -5.20
CA ILE A 339 7.35 8.75 -4.95
C ILE A 339 8.65 8.71 -4.15
N LEU A 340 9.69 9.41 -4.62
CA LEU A 340 10.89 9.68 -3.83
C LEU A 340 10.68 10.98 -3.05
N ILE A 341 10.91 10.95 -1.73
CA ILE A 341 10.95 12.13 -0.85
C ILE A 341 12.41 12.38 -0.48
N ILE A 342 12.96 13.50 -0.91
CA ILE A 342 14.39 13.83 -0.78
C ILE A 342 14.57 15.31 -0.40
N ASN A 343 15.77 15.77 -0.09
CA ASN A 343 16.06 17.14 0.40
C ASN A 343 15.37 17.51 1.73
N GLY A 344 15.78 18.64 2.29
CA GLY A 344 15.14 19.29 3.42
C GLY A 344 15.77 19.00 4.78
N ALA A 345 14.99 19.27 5.83
CA ALA A 345 15.43 19.32 7.21
C ALA A 345 14.39 18.69 8.16
N GLN A 346 14.83 18.30 9.35
CA GLN A 346 14.00 17.69 10.39
C GLN A 346 13.51 18.71 11.42
N ALA A 347 14.03 19.95 11.42
CA ALA A 347 13.60 21.01 12.33
C ALA A 347 13.56 22.42 11.68
N GLY A 348 12.65 23.26 12.18
CA GLY A 348 12.49 24.66 11.79
C GLY A 348 11.36 24.94 10.80
N SER A 349 11.59 25.84 9.83
CA SER A 349 10.63 26.23 8.78
C SER A 349 11.36 26.68 7.48
N GLN A 350 10.62 26.91 6.40
CA GLN A 350 11.20 27.50 5.17
C GLN A 350 11.58 28.97 5.37
N GLY A 351 12.73 29.36 4.81
CA GLY A 351 13.26 30.72 4.86
C GLY A 351 14.75 30.76 5.18
N PHE A 352 15.34 31.96 5.16
CA PHE A 352 16.77 32.15 5.45
C PHE A 352 17.08 32.03 6.94
N GLU A 353 18.07 31.21 7.28
CA GLU A 353 18.47 30.89 8.66
C GLU A 353 17.31 30.30 9.52
N MET A 354 16.30 29.67 8.88
CA MET A 354 15.05 29.23 9.53
C MET A 354 14.95 27.72 9.84
N GLY A 355 15.92 26.90 9.41
CA GLY A 355 15.89 25.44 9.56
C GLY A 355 17.22 24.85 10.03
N SER A 356 17.14 23.73 10.75
CA SER A 356 18.29 22.98 11.28
C SER A 356 18.04 21.47 11.20
N ASP A 357 19.05 20.65 11.54
CA ASP A 357 19.02 19.18 11.42
C ASP A 357 18.71 18.69 9.98
N PRO A 358 19.69 18.74 9.06
CA PRO A 358 19.48 18.38 7.65
C PRO A 358 19.07 16.91 7.47
N CYS A 359 18.00 16.68 6.73
CA CYS A 359 17.42 15.35 6.54
C CYS A 359 18.10 14.60 5.37
N LEU A 360 19.29 14.07 5.63
CA LEU A 360 20.18 13.46 4.63
C LEU A 360 19.66 12.16 3.99
N TYR A 361 18.74 11.44 4.65
CA TYR A 361 18.19 10.18 4.18
C TYR A 361 17.00 10.41 3.25
N PRO A 362 17.00 9.95 1.98
CA PRO A 362 15.80 9.91 1.17
C PRO A 362 14.81 8.83 1.66
N LEU A 363 13.54 9.00 1.33
CA LEU A 363 12.48 8.01 1.57
C LEU A 363 11.83 7.62 0.25
N LEU A 364 11.71 6.33 -0.03
CA LEU A 364 10.86 5.81 -1.11
C LEU A 364 9.46 5.53 -0.55
N TYR A 365 8.43 6.20 -1.07
CA TYR A 365 7.03 5.89 -0.82
C TYR A 365 6.47 4.98 -1.92
N ARG A 366 6.08 3.77 -1.52
CA ARG A 366 5.49 2.72 -2.37
C ARG A 366 3.96 2.74 -2.21
N PRO A 367 3.19 3.40 -3.10
CA PRO A 367 1.76 3.63 -2.88
C PRO A 367 0.92 2.36 -2.85
N ASP A 368 1.38 1.31 -3.55
CA ASP A 368 0.71 0.01 -3.68
C ASP A 368 0.99 -0.96 -2.52
N GLN A 369 1.93 -0.61 -1.62
CA GLN A 369 2.20 -1.41 -0.41
C GLN A 369 1.15 -1.15 0.68
N PRO A 370 0.98 -2.07 1.66
CA PRO A 370 0.15 -1.82 2.84
C PRO A 370 0.66 -0.63 3.67
N ILE A 371 -0.26 0.04 4.37
CA ILE A 371 0.07 1.09 5.36
C ILE A 371 1.08 0.54 6.38
N GLY A 372 2.12 1.32 6.69
CA GLY A 372 3.24 0.91 7.54
C GLY A 372 4.39 0.20 6.81
N LEU A 373 4.18 -0.26 5.56
CA LEU A 373 5.24 -0.78 4.67
C LEU A 373 5.52 0.12 3.46
N ARG A 374 4.84 1.29 3.39
CA ARG A 374 4.97 2.21 2.25
C ARG A 374 6.28 2.97 2.23
N PHE A 375 6.87 3.30 3.38
CA PHE A 375 8.12 4.05 3.45
C PHE A 375 9.33 3.12 3.55
N MET A 376 10.35 3.35 2.73
CA MET A 376 11.65 2.71 2.83
C MET A 376 12.75 3.77 2.86
N THR A 377 13.60 3.74 3.88
CA THR A 377 14.76 4.63 4.01
C THR A 377 15.85 4.23 3.03
N LEU A 378 16.38 5.21 2.29
CA LEU A 378 17.44 5.01 1.29
C LEU A 378 18.80 5.51 1.80
N ASN A 379 19.85 5.20 1.05
CA ASN A 379 21.23 5.60 1.35
C ASN A 379 21.35 7.12 1.56
N PRO A 380 21.90 7.63 2.68
CA PRO A 380 21.99 9.06 2.94
C PRO A 380 22.97 9.78 2.02
N GLY A 381 22.62 11.01 1.65
CA GLY A 381 23.54 11.96 1.01
C GLY A 381 24.53 12.55 2.02
N THR A 382 25.52 13.29 1.52
CA THR A 382 26.51 14.00 2.37
C THR A 382 26.30 15.53 2.40
N VAL A 383 25.35 16.04 1.62
CA VAL A 383 25.15 17.46 1.36
C VAL A 383 23.85 17.95 2.00
N PRO A 384 23.90 18.94 2.92
CA PRO A 384 22.72 19.61 3.46
C PRO A 384 21.94 20.38 2.39
N ARG A 385 20.96 19.70 1.76
CA ARG A 385 20.05 20.31 0.78
C ARG A 385 18.88 20.97 1.51
N MET A 386 19.04 22.24 1.89
CA MET A 386 18.13 23.01 2.75
C MET A 386 17.21 23.91 1.91
N TYR A 387 16.86 25.10 2.39
CA TYR A 387 16.03 26.07 1.68
C TYR A 387 16.62 26.42 0.30
N HIS A 388 15.76 26.57 -0.71
CA HIS A 388 16.13 26.69 -2.13
C HIS A 388 16.94 25.50 -2.70
N SER A 389 16.80 24.29 -2.14
CA SER A 389 17.14 23.06 -2.88
C SER A 389 15.97 22.61 -3.75
N THR A 390 16.28 21.77 -4.74
CA THR A 390 15.31 21.23 -5.70
C THR A 390 15.69 19.79 -6.10
N ALA A 391 14.71 19.02 -6.59
CA ALA A 391 14.93 17.72 -7.20
C ALA A 391 14.07 17.49 -8.46
N ASN A 392 14.63 16.82 -9.48
CA ASN A 392 13.89 16.44 -10.69
C ASN A 392 14.24 15.01 -11.16
N LEU A 393 13.24 14.30 -11.70
CA LEU A 393 13.46 13.07 -12.46
C LEU A 393 14.19 13.37 -13.79
N LEU A 394 15.26 12.63 -14.07
CA LEU A 394 15.99 12.67 -15.35
C LEU A 394 15.49 11.61 -16.33
N PRO A 395 15.71 11.79 -17.66
CA PRO A 395 15.33 10.81 -18.67
C PRO A 395 16.02 9.45 -18.53
N ASP A 396 17.16 9.37 -17.84
CA ASP A 396 17.85 8.11 -17.55
C ASP A 396 17.35 7.42 -16.25
N GLY A 397 16.32 7.96 -15.60
CA GLY A 397 15.74 7.43 -14.37
C GLY A 397 16.47 7.83 -13.08
N ARG A 398 17.59 8.57 -13.14
CA ARG A 398 18.21 9.19 -11.94
C ARG A 398 17.39 10.40 -11.49
N ILE A 399 17.63 10.85 -10.27
CA ILE A 399 17.03 12.08 -9.72
C ILE A 399 18.14 13.10 -9.53
N LEU A 400 18.06 14.21 -10.24
CA LEU A 400 18.98 15.34 -10.11
C LEU A 400 18.67 16.12 -8.84
N LEU A 401 19.72 16.59 -8.14
CA LEU A 401 19.63 17.50 -7.00
C LEU A 401 20.53 18.72 -7.22
N ALA A 402 19.96 19.91 -7.03
CA ALA A 402 20.67 21.18 -7.21
C ALA A 402 20.20 22.23 -6.19
N GLY A 403 21.02 23.26 -6.00
CA GLY A 403 20.75 24.34 -5.05
C GLY A 403 20.90 23.92 -3.59
N SER A 404 20.18 24.60 -2.71
CA SER A 404 20.46 24.86 -1.28
C SER A 404 21.20 26.18 -1.10
N ASN A 405 20.46 27.21 -0.70
CA ASN A 405 20.99 28.46 -0.19
C ASN A 405 20.12 28.98 0.96
N PRO A 406 20.37 28.55 2.21
CA PRO A 406 19.63 29.01 3.38
C PRO A 406 20.01 30.44 3.83
N HIS A 407 20.72 31.21 3.00
CA HIS A 407 21.24 32.53 3.32
C HIS A 407 20.71 33.60 2.36
N TYR A 408 20.54 34.84 2.86
CA TYR A 408 20.01 35.95 2.04
C TYR A 408 20.90 36.29 0.83
N PHE A 409 22.21 36.10 0.97
CA PHE A 409 23.25 36.23 -0.06
C PHE A 409 24.13 34.98 -0.07
N TYR A 410 24.91 34.76 -1.14
CA TYR A 410 25.87 33.66 -1.18
C TYR A 410 26.85 33.70 0.00
N LYS A 411 26.95 32.58 0.73
CA LYS A 411 27.76 32.42 1.93
C LYS A 411 28.29 30.98 1.99
N PHE A 412 29.53 30.81 1.56
CA PHE A 412 30.21 29.50 1.46
C PHE A 412 30.91 29.06 2.76
N ASN A 413 30.99 29.95 3.76
CA ASN A 413 31.55 29.65 5.07
C ASN A 413 30.45 29.81 6.13
N ALA A 414 29.68 28.74 6.31
CA ALA A 414 28.57 28.61 7.23
C ALA A 414 28.36 27.12 7.58
N GLU A 415 27.51 26.84 8.56
CA GLU A 415 27.13 25.46 8.94
C GLU A 415 26.43 24.73 7.79
N PHE A 416 25.49 25.39 7.12
CA PHE A 416 24.82 24.91 5.92
C PHE A 416 25.15 25.84 4.74
N PRO A 417 26.34 25.69 4.11
CA PRO A 417 26.82 26.66 3.12
C PRO A 417 25.94 26.69 1.86
N THR A 418 25.98 27.82 1.16
CA THR A 418 25.47 27.92 -0.23
C THR A 418 26.08 26.81 -1.09
N GLU A 419 25.23 25.94 -1.65
CA GLU A 419 25.65 24.78 -2.43
C GLU A 419 25.55 25.02 -3.93
N LEU A 420 26.65 24.73 -4.64
CA LEU A 420 26.79 24.88 -6.08
C LEU A 420 26.96 23.53 -6.80
N ARG A 421 27.10 22.44 -6.05
CA ARG A 421 27.23 21.09 -6.61
C ARG A 421 25.90 20.59 -7.15
N ILE A 422 25.98 19.88 -8.27
CA ILE A 422 24.89 19.09 -8.82
C ILE A 422 25.19 17.62 -8.53
N GLU A 423 24.30 16.97 -7.81
CA GLU A 423 24.35 15.52 -7.54
C GLU A 423 23.23 14.80 -8.27
N ALA A 424 23.39 13.50 -8.48
CA ALA A 424 22.29 12.61 -8.82
C ALA A 424 22.18 11.49 -7.79
N PHE A 425 20.94 11.18 -7.43
CA PHE A 425 20.57 9.97 -6.71
C PHE A 425 20.05 8.93 -7.71
N SER A 426 20.61 7.73 -7.65
CA SER A 426 20.19 6.57 -8.45
C SER A 426 19.38 5.62 -7.57
N PRO A 427 18.07 5.44 -7.81
CA PRO A 427 17.27 4.48 -7.06
C PRO A 427 17.69 3.03 -7.31
N GLU A 428 17.20 2.13 -6.46
CA GLU A 428 17.43 0.68 -6.50
C GLU A 428 17.17 0.05 -7.89
N TYR A 429 16.25 0.59 -8.69
CA TYR A 429 15.99 0.07 -10.05
C TYR A 429 17.14 0.34 -11.06
N LEU A 430 18.14 1.15 -10.72
CA LEU A 430 19.35 1.36 -11.53
C LEU A 430 20.56 0.55 -11.01
N SER A 431 20.36 -0.35 -10.04
CA SER A 431 21.44 -1.14 -9.47
C SER A 431 22.08 -2.09 -10.51
N PRO A 432 23.40 -2.38 -10.42
CA PRO A 432 24.09 -3.23 -11.40
C PRO A 432 23.51 -4.65 -11.54
N ASP A 433 22.97 -5.22 -10.46
CA ASP A 433 22.32 -6.54 -10.45
C ASP A 433 21.00 -6.59 -11.24
N ARG A 434 20.40 -5.42 -11.56
CA ARG A 434 19.16 -5.29 -12.33
C ARG A 434 19.38 -4.81 -13.77
N ALA A 435 20.63 -4.56 -14.18
CA ALA A 435 20.95 -4.04 -15.51
C ALA A 435 20.44 -4.95 -16.66
N ASN A 436 20.36 -6.26 -16.44
CA ASN A 436 19.83 -7.26 -17.36
C ASN A 436 18.30 -7.23 -17.54
N LEU A 437 17.56 -6.60 -16.61
CA LEU A 437 16.11 -6.39 -16.72
C LEU A 437 15.77 -5.09 -17.47
N ARG A 438 16.74 -4.18 -17.62
CA ARG A 438 16.50 -2.84 -18.14
C ARG A 438 16.07 -2.87 -19.62
N PRO A 439 14.85 -2.41 -19.96
CA PRO A 439 14.40 -2.35 -21.34
C PRO A 439 15.02 -1.16 -22.08
N GLU A 440 15.19 -1.27 -23.39
CA GLU A 440 15.59 -0.16 -24.26
C GLU A 440 14.50 0.11 -25.30
N ILE A 441 13.98 1.34 -25.37
CA ILE A 441 13.02 1.76 -26.41
C ILE A 441 13.77 2.03 -27.72
N ARG A 442 13.53 1.16 -28.71
CA ARG A 442 14.07 1.28 -30.06
C ARG A 442 13.24 2.22 -30.92
N GLU A 443 11.93 2.02 -30.95
CA GLU A 443 10.99 2.77 -31.80
C GLU A 443 9.76 3.16 -30.99
N ILE A 444 9.34 4.42 -31.13
CA ILE A 444 8.16 5.03 -30.51
C ILE A 444 7.73 6.22 -31.40
N PRO A 445 6.43 6.49 -31.61
CA PRO A 445 6.01 7.72 -32.29
C PRO A 445 6.45 8.96 -31.50
N GLN A 446 6.87 10.02 -32.22
CA GLN A 446 7.21 11.30 -31.59
C GLN A 446 5.97 12.12 -31.20
N ILE A 447 4.85 11.92 -31.91
CA ILE A 447 3.59 12.63 -31.74
C ILE A 447 2.46 11.60 -31.73
N VAL A 448 1.53 11.74 -30.80
CA VAL A 448 0.29 10.95 -30.70
C VAL A 448 -0.89 11.83 -30.30
N ARG A 449 -2.11 11.35 -30.57
CA ARG A 449 -3.38 12.01 -30.25
C ARG A 449 -4.07 11.32 -29.08
N TYR A 450 -4.97 12.04 -28.41
CA TYR A 450 -5.82 11.46 -27.36
C TYR A 450 -6.61 10.24 -27.86
N GLY A 451 -6.57 9.15 -27.10
CA GLY A 451 -7.21 7.87 -27.42
C GLY A 451 -6.60 7.10 -28.61
N GLU A 452 -5.50 7.56 -29.20
CA GLU A 452 -4.83 6.87 -30.29
C GLU A 452 -4.16 5.57 -29.80
N VAL A 453 -4.31 4.49 -30.58
CA VAL A 453 -3.60 3.23 -30.34
C VAL A 453 -2.34 3.24 -31.20
N PHE A 454 -1.18 3.04 -30.58
CA PHE A 454 0.13 3.08 -31.24
C PHE A 454 1.05 1.96 -30.73
N ASP A 455 2.05 1.59 -31.52
CA ASP A 455 3.03 0.58 -31.15
C ASP A 455 4.33 1.21 -30.63
N VAL A 456 4.94 0.54 -29.65
CA VAL A 456 6.28 0.82 -29.13
C VAL A 456 7.11 -0.45 -29.23
N PHE A 457 8.33 -0.36 -29.78
CA PHE A 457 9.23 -1.50 -29.88
C PHE A 457 10.37 -1.36 -28.87
N VAL A 458 10.50 -2.37 -28.02
CA VAL A 458 11.53 -2.44 -26.97
C VAL A 458 12.42 -3.65 -27.14
N THR A 459 13.67 -3.55 -26.74
CA THR A 459 14.55 -4.72 -26.55
C THR A 459 14.85 -4.93 -25.09
N VAL A 460 14.85 -6.19 -24.64
CA VAL A 460 15.19 -6.58 -23.26
C VAL A 460 16.27 -7.67 -23.31
N PRO A 461 17.35 -7.59 -22.50
CA PRO A 461 18.42 -8.60 -22.51
C PRO A 461 17.95 -10.00 -22.11
N LEU A 462 16.92 -10.10 -21.26
CA LEU A 462 16.30 -11.35 -20.83
C LEU A 462 14.88 -11.52 -21.40
N PRO A 463 14.37 -12.77 -21.48
CA PRO A 463 12.97 -13.04 -21.80
C PRO A 463 11.99 -12.28 -20.89
N VAL A 464 10.95 -11.73 -21.49
CA VAL A 464 9.91 -10.97 -20.80
C VAL A 464 8.89 -11.93 -20.18
N VAL A 465 8.76 -11.90 -18.86
CA VAL A 465 7.89 -12.82 -18.08
C VAL A 465 6.61 -12.15 -17.55
N GLU A 466 6.55 -10.82 -17.58
CA GLU A 466 5.40 -10.00 -17.15
C GLU A 466 5.13 -8.89 -18.17
N ILE A 467 3.97 -8.23 -18.10
CA ILE A 467 3.62 -7.15 -19.03
C ILE A 467 4.56 -5.95 -18.80
N ILE A 468 5.27 -5.52 -19.85
CA ILE A 468 6.04 -4.28 -19.82
C ILE A 468 5.08 -3.09 -19.80
N GLN A 469 5.16 -2.26 -18.76
CA GLN A 469 4.33 -1.06 -18.63
C GLN A 469 4.88 0.05 -19.52
N MET A 470 4.01 0.96 -19.96
CA MET A 470 4.39 2.21 -20.61
C MET A 470 3.93 3.38 -19.76
N ASN A 471 4.87 4.05 -19.10
CA ASN A 471 4.60 5.07 -18.10
C ASN A 471 5.13 6.42 -18.59
N TRP A 472 4.29 7.45 -18.58
CA TRP A 472 4.61 8.79 -19.07
C TRP A 472 4.72 9.78 -17.91
N GLY A 473 5.92 10.32 -17.68
CA GLY A 473 6.18 11.39 -16.71
C GLY A 473 6.26 12.76 -17.39
N SER A 474 5.58 13.77 -16.86
CA SER A 474 5.85 15.16 -17.25
C SER A 474 7.17 15.64 -16.63
N ALA A 475 7.79 16.66 -17.22
CA ALA A 475 8.89 17.38 -16.59
C ALA A 475 8.31 18.58 -15.81
N PRO A 476 8.43 18.61 -14.46
CA PRO A 476 7.92 19.72 -13.67
C PRO A 476 8.91 20.88 -13.57
N PHE A 477 8.41 22.01 -13.08
CA PHE A 477 9.23 23.10 -12.55
C PHE A 477 9.29 22.94 -11.03
N ALA A 478 10.45 22.51 -10.50
CA ALA A 478 10.63 22.25 -9.07
C ALA A 478 11.07 23.50 -8.33
N THR A 479 10.39 23.82 -7.22
CA THR A 479 10.73 24.94 -6.33
C THR A 479 10.06 24.79 -4.97
N HIS A 480 10.75 25.18 -3.89
CA HIS A 480 10.17 25.29 -2.53
C HIS A 480 9.39 24.05 -2.07
N SER A 481 9.89 22.85 -2.38
CA SER A 481 9.26 21.56 -2.05
C SER A 481 7.99 21.23 -2.83
N PHE A 482 7.75 21.87 -3.97
CA PHE A 482 6.66 21.53 -4.87
C PHE A 482 7.12 21.49 -6.34
N SER A 483 6.71 20.43 -7.04
CA SER A 483 7.02 20.20 -8.45
C SER A 483 5.82 20.59 -9.32
N GLN A 484 5.81 21.85 -9.77
CA GLN A 484 4.69 22.44 -10.52
C GLN A 484 4.49 21.70 -11.86
N GLY A 485 3.27 21.23 -12.11
CA GLY A 485 2.93 20.44 -13.30
C GLY A 485 3.40 18.97 -13.28
N GLN A 486 3.89 18.44 -12.16
CA GLN A 486 4.30 17.03 -12.04
C GLN A 486 3.11 16.09 -12.24
N ARG A 487 3.29 15.09 -13.11
CA ARG A 487 2.26 14.11 -13.45
C ARG A 487 2.91 12.82 -13.94
N LEU A 488 2.35 11.69 -13.53
CA LEU A 488 2.74 10.37 -14.02
C LEU A 488 1.47 9.62 -14.45
N VAL A 489 1.45 9.11 -15.68
CA VAL A 489 0.31 8.36 -16.25
C VAL A 489 0.81 6.99 -16.71
N LYS A 490 0.24 5.91 -16.17
CA LYS A 490 0.50 4.53 -16.63
C LYS A 490 -0.51 4.20 -17.73
N LEU A 491 -0.04 4.00 -18.96
CA LEU A 491 -0.93 3.76 -20.10
C LEU A 491 -1.60 2.38 -20.05
N THR A 492 -2.75 2.26 -20.71
CA THR A 492 -3.31 0.96 -21.05
C THR A 492 -2.43 0.32 -22.13
N VAL A 493 -1.89 -0.87 -21.84
CA VAL A 493 -1.02 -1.63 -22.74
C VAL A 493 -1.57 -3.03 -22.98
N ALA A 494 -1.40 -3.54 -24.20
CA ALA A 494 -1.60 -4.95 -24.51
C ALA A 494 -0.39 -5.78 -24.07
N PRO A 495 -0.53 -7.11 -23.89
CA PRO A 495 0.61 -8.01 -23.69
C PRO A 495 1.66 -7.85 -24.81
N SER A 496 2.94 -7.90 -24.43
CA SER A 496 4.06 -7.78 -25.36
C SER A 496 4.10 -8.93 -26.36
N VAL A 497 4.20 -8.59 -27.65
CA VAL A 497 4.30 -9.57 -28.74
C VAL A 497 5.76 -9.65 -29.19
N PRO A 498 6.41 -10.83 -29.19
CA PRO A 498 7.76 -10.99 -29.72
C PRO A 498 7.85 -10.56 -31.20
N ASP A 499 8.86 -9.76 -31.51
CA ASP A 499 9.12 -9.15 -32.82
C ASP A 499 10.60 -9.36 -33.21
N GLY A 500 11.03 -10.61 -33.13
CA GLY A 500 12.44 -11.02 -33.28
C GLY A 500 13.12 -11.38 -31.95
N VAL A 501 14.42 -11.70 -32.02
CA VAL A 501 15.18 -12.17 -30.85
C VAL A 501 15.39 -11.02 -29.86
N GLY A 502 14.80 -11.12 -28.67
CA GLY A 502 14.91 -10.12 -27.60
C GLY A 502 14.20 -8.79 -27.88
N ARG A 503 13.47 -8.67 -29.00
CA ARG A 503 12.67 -7.50 -29.39
C ARG A 503 11.19 -7.80 -29.21
N TYR A 504 10.44 -6.83 -28.68
CA TYR A 504 9.02 -6.96 -28.38
C TYR A 504 8.27 -5.71 -28.85
N ARG A 505 7.11 -5.92 -29.49
CA ARG A 505 6.14 -4.88 -29.80
C ARG A 505 5.12 -4.79 -28.65
N ILE A 506 4.93 -3.59 -28.12
CA ILE A 506 3.95 -3.24 -27.09
C ILE A 506 2.93 -2.31 -27.72
N GLN A 507 1.68 -2.75 -27.84
CA GLN A 507 0.60 -1.86 -28.28
C GLN A 507 0.08 -1.07 -27.08
N CYS A 508 0.13 0.25 -27.19
CA CYS A 508 -0.24 1.22 -26.16
C CYS A 508 -1.47 2.01 -26.60
N THR A 509 -2.32 2.41 -25.66
CA THR A 509 -3.39 3.39 -25.89
C THR A 509 -3.01 4.71 -25.22
N ALA A 510 -3.00 5.80 -25.99
CA ALA A 510 -2.75 7.14 -25.48
C ALA A 510 -3.87 7.58 -24.51
N PRO A 511 -3.59 8.49 -23.56
CA PRO A 511 -4.60 9.00 -22.62
C PRO A 511 -5.86 9.51 -23.34
N PRO A 512 -7.05 9.41 -22.74
CA PRO A 512 -8.31 9.70 -23.44
C PRO A 512 -8.59 11.20 -23.64
N ASN A 513 -8.00 12.09 -22.82
CA ASN A 513 -8.23 13.53 -22.89
C ASN A 513 -7.16 14.35 -22.12
N GLY A 514 -7.22 15.68 -22.28
CA GLY A 514 -6.32 16.63 -21.62
C GLY A 514 -6.44 16.74 -20.10
N ALA A 515 -7.52 16.24 -19.48
CA ALA A 515 -7.64 16.16 -18.02
C ALA A 515 -6.83 15.00 -17.45
N VAL A 516 -6.72 13.89 -18.18
CA VAL A 516 -5.79 12.79 -17.85
C VAL A 516 -4.34 13.19 -18.13
N SER A 517 -4.07 13.83 -19.26
CA SER A 517 -2.71 14.23 -19.67
C SER A 517 -2.75 15.52 -20.50
N PRO A 518 -2.48 16.70 -19.91
CA PRO A 518 -2.45 17.97 -20.63
C PRO A 518 -1.54 17.95 -21.87
N PRO A 519 -1.86 18.71 -22.93
CA PRO A 519 -1.10 18.68 -24.18
C PRO A 519 0.33 19.20 -23.96
N GLY A 520 1.34 18.46 -24.43
CA GLY A 520 2.74 18.75 -24.16
C GLY A 520 3.65 17.55 -24.33
N TYR A 521 4.89 17.69 -23.84
CA TYR A 521 5.94 16.66 -23.93
C TYR A 521 6.05 15.84 -22.64
N TYR A 522 6.21 14.53 -22.80
CA TYR A 522 6.34 13.57 -21.71
C TYR A 522 7.55 12.68 -21.94
N MET A 523 8.21 12.30 -20.84
CA MET A 523 9.19 11.23 -20.80
C MET A 523 8.45 9.89 -20.78
N ALA A 524 8.47 9.15 -21.89
CA ALA A 524 7.91 7.82 -22.00
C ALA A 524 8.95 6.76 -21.59
N PHE A 525 8.65 6.03 -20.51
CA PHE A 525 9.46 4.95 -19.99
C PHE A 525 8.78 3.60 -20.24
N ALA A 526 9.52 2.65 -20.80
CA ALA A 526 9.15 1.24 -20.73
C ALA A 526 9.61 0.71 -19.37
N VAL A 527 8.74 0.02 -18.62
CA VAL A 527 9.09 -0.53 -17.31
C VAL A 527 8.89 -2.05 -17.31
N ASN A 528 9.98 -2.79 -17.17
CA ASN A 528 10.00 -4.26 -17.08
C ASN A 528 10.36 -4.67 -15.65
N GLN A 529 9.48 -5.38 -14.95
CA GLN A 529 9.73 -5.89 -13.59
C GLN A 529 10.27 -4.82 -12.61
N GLY A 530 9.70 -3.61 -12.65
CA GLY A 530 10.13 -2.48 -11.81
C GLY A 530 11.42 -1.78 -12.28
N VAL A 531 11.97 -2.11 -13.44
CA VAL A 531 13.16 -1.46 -14.01
C VAL A 531 12.80 -0.61 -15.23
N PRO A 532 12.99 0.72 -15.19
CA PRO A 532 12.67 1.62 -16.28
C PRO A 532 13.77 1.72 -17.33
N SER A 533 13.37 1.92 -18.59
CA SER A 533 14.27 2.28 -19.69
C SER A 533 14.96 3.62 -19.45
N ILE A 534 15.86 4.00 -20.36
CA ILE A 534 16.04 5.42 -20.66
C ILE A 534 14.78 5.89 -21.39
N ALA A 535 14.24 7.04 -21.03
CA ALA A 535 13.02 7.57 -21.61
C ALA A 535 13.23 8.00 -23.07
N ARG A 536 12.13 7.98 -23.83
CA ARG A 536 12.01 8.73 -25.09
C ARG A 536 10.99 9.84 -24.90
N TRP A 537 11.25 11.00 -25.49
CA TRP A 537 10.31 12.11 -25.46
C TRP A 537 9.20 11.90 -26.48
N ILE A 538 7.96 11.99 -26.03
CA ILE A 538 6.75 11.91 -26.85
C ILE A 538 5.89 13.15 -26.60
N ARG A 539 5.23 13.66 -27.65
CA ARG A 539 4.31 14.79 -27.57
C ARG A 539 2.87 14.29 -27.73
N ILE A 540 1.97 14.73 -26.87
CA ILE A 540 0.53 14.57 -27.07
C ILE A 540 -0.08 15.90 -27.51
N GLU A 541 -0.75 15.88 -28.67
CA GLU A 541 -1.27 17.10 -29.31
C GLU A 541 -2.74 17.38 -28.97
N HIS A 542 -3.05 18.67 -28.85
CA HIS A 542 -4.41 19.16 -28.70
C HIS A 542 -5.16 19.00 -30.04
N GLN A 543 -6.33 18.35 -30.03
CA GLN A 543 -7.21 18.34 -31.19
C GLN A 543 -7.81 19.74 -31.36
N ILE A 544 -7.27 20.52 -32.30
CA ILE A 544 -7.92 21.74 -32.78
C ILE A 544 -9.13 21.33 -33.63
N PRO A 545 -10.38 21.64 -33.25
CA PRO A 545 -11.50 21.54 -34.17
C PRO A 545 -11.27 22.54 -35.30
N PRO A 546 -11.45 22.19 -36.58
CA PRO A 546 -11.25 23.13 -37.67
C PRO A 546 -12.15 24.36 -37.47
N GLU A 547 -11.60 25.56 -37.69
CA GLU A 547 -12.37 26.80 -37.66
C GLU A 547 -13.57 26.69 -38.58
N VAL A 548 -14.78 26.71 -38.02
CA VAL A 548 -16.02 26.84 -38.78
C VAL A 548 -16.23 28.34 -39.03
N PRO A 549 -16.19 28.83 -40.28
CA PRO A 549 -16.47 30.23 -40.58
C PRO A 549 -17.88 30.57 -40.10
N GLY A 550 -18.02 31.67 -39.34
CA GLY A 550 -19.18 31.90 -38.48
C GLY A 550 -20.54 31.89 -39.19
N GLU A 551 -21.31 30.82 -38.99
CA GLU A 551 -22.72 30.77 -39.42
C GLU A 551 -23.65 31.38 -38.38
N LYS A 552 -24.53 32.28 -38.84
CA LYS A 552 -25.45 33.05 -38.00
C LYS A 552 -26.61 32.17 -37.51
N ILE A 553 -26.43 31.46 -36.39
CA ILE A 553 -27.53 30.78 -35.70
C ILE A 553 -28.65 31.79 -35.43
N SER A 554 -29.85 31.50 -35.94
CA SER A 554 -31.01 32.37 -35.84
C SER A 554 -31.34 32.72 -34.38
N LYS A 555 -31.37 34.03 -34.07
CA LYS A 555 -31.71 34.61 -32.75
C LYS A 555 -33.03 34.09 -32.15
N LYS A 556 -33.89 33.42 -32.94
CA LYS A 556 -35.18 32.86 -32.51
C LYS A 556 -35.06 31.46 -31.89
N ALA A 557 -34.05 30.67 -32.27
CA ALA A 557 -33.82 29.33 -31.71
C ALA A 557 -33.12 29.42 -30.34
N ALA A 558 -31.97 30.08 -30.27
CA ALA A 558 -31.20 30.28 -29.04
C ALA A 558 -32.04 30.91 -27.90
N LYS A 559 -32.95 31.84 -28.22
CA LYS A 559 -33.83 32.48 -27.23
C LYS A 559 -34.92 31.55 -26.68
N LYS A 560 -35.28 30.49 -27.42
CA LYS A 560 -36.25 29.46 -26.99
C LYS A 560 -35.57 28.39 -26.13
N GLU A 561 -34.34 28.00 -26.49
CA GLU A 561 -33.47 27.12 -25.69
C GLU A 561 -33.13 27.78 -24.34
N ALA A 562 -32.65 29.03 -24.36
CA ALA A 562 -32.30 29.79 -23.17
C ALA A 562 -33.50 30.01 -22.24
N ALA A 563 -34.70 30.30 -22.77
CA ALA A 563 -35.92 30.41 -21.95
C ALA A 563 -36.34 29.07 -21.32
N LYS A 564 -36.03 27.94 -21.95
CA LYS A 564 -36.29 26.59 -21.42
C LYS A 564 -35.28 26.23 -20.33
N LEU A 565 -34.00 26.55 -20.52
CA LEU A 565 -32.95 26.43 -19.49
C LEU A 565 -33.22 27.36 -18.31
N GLU A 566 -33.54 28.63 -18.52
CA GLU A 566 -33.88 29.60 -17.46
C GLU A 566 -35.09 29.13 -16.63
N LYS A 567 -36.11 28.55 -17.28
CA LYS A 567 -37.26 27.97 -16.56
C LYS A 567 -36.90 26.70 -15.77
N LEU A 568 -35.99 25.88 -16.28
CA LEU A 568 -35.46 24.72 -15.55
C LEU A 568 -34.60 25.17 -14.37
N ARG A 569 -33.72 26.17 -14.58
CA ARG A 569 -32.84 26.78 -13.58
C ARG A 569 -33.64 27.41 -12.46
N ARG A 570 -34.70 28.17 -12.76
CA ARG A 570 -35.63 28.72 -11.75
C ARG A 570 -36.38 27.64 -10.99
N ARG A 571 -36.71 26.52 -11.62
CA ARG A 571 -37.36 25.38 -10.94
C ARG A 571 -36.40 24.67 -9.98
N GLN A 572 -35.15 24.46 -10.41
CA GLN A 572 -34.07 23.93 -9.58
C GLN A 572 -33.60 24.93 -8.50
N GLU A 573 -33.64 26.23 -8.76
CA GLU A 573 -33.41 27.28 -7.76
C GLU A 573 -34.56 27.34 -6.76
N GLN A 574 -35.82 27.17 -7.17
CA GLN A 574 -36.95 27.06 -6.25
C GLN A 574 -36.91 25.75 -5.45
N GLU A 575 -36.52 24.62 -6.03
CA GLU A 575 -36.28 23.38 -5.29
C GLU A 575 -35.07 23.50 -4.35
N LYS A 576 -33.98 24.17 -4.75
CA LYS A 576 -32.83 24.46 -3.87
C LYS A 576 -33.14 25.50 -2.80
N LEU A 577 -34.02 26.47 -3.07
CA LEU A 577 -34.43 27.48 -2.08
C LEU A 577 -35.42 26.86 -1.09
N ARG A 578 -36.32 26.00 -1.57
CA ARG A 578 -37.22 25.22 -0.72
C ARG A 578 -36.46 24.16 0.08
N SER A 579 -35.48 23.47 -0.51
CA SER A 579 -34.61 22.56 0.24
C SER A 579 -33.69 23.31 1.19
N ARG A 580 -33.23 24.52 0.85
CA ARG A 580 -32.54 25.42 1.79
C ARG A 580 -33.46 25.92 2.89
N GLN A 581 -34.74 26.20 2.63
CA GLN A 581 -35.68 26.62 3.67
C GLN A 581 -36.10 25.43 4.55
N GLU A 582 -36.31 24.25 3.98
CA GLU A 582 -36.52 23.01 4.73
C GLU A 582 -35.24 22.63 5.53
N GLN A 583 -34.03 22.86 4.99
CA GLN A 583 -32.76 22.73 5.71
C GLN A 583 -32.50 23.87 6.71
N GLU A 584 -32.90 25.11 6.49
CA GLU A 584 -32.73 26.24 7.42
C GLU A 584 -33.78 26.19 8.53
N GLU A 585 -34.97 25.66 8.28
CA GLU A 585 -35.97 25.37 9.30
C GLU A 585 -35.59 24.12 10.11
N ALA A 586 -35.02 23.09 9.47
CA ALA A 586 -34.38 21.98 10.17
C ALA A 586 -33.17 22.46 10.98
N THR A 587 -32.29 23.28 10.41
CA THR A 587 -31.11 23.83 11.09
C THR A 587 -31.50 24.84 12.17
N ARG A 588 -32.61 25.59 12.05
CA ARG A 588 -33.14 26.40 13.17
C ARG A 588 -33.75 25.54 14.27
N LYS A 589 -34.47 24.46 13.94
CA LYS A 589 -34.96 23.47 14.92
C LYS A 589 -33.84 22.62 15.54
N THR A 590 -32.68 22.55 14.91
CA THR A 590 -31.45 21.93 15.46
C THR A 590 -30.64 22.95 16.28
N ALA A 591 -30.48 24.19 15.81
CA ALA A 591 -29.71 25.25 16.47
C ALA A 591 -30.42 25.82 17.71
N SER A 592 -31.76 25.84 17.73
CA SER A 592 -32.53 26.11 18.95
C SER A 592 -32.56 24.91 19.92
N LYS A 593 -31.77 23.87 19.64
CA LYS A 593 -31.68 22.63 20.40
C LYS A 593 -30.24 22.15 20.59
N SER A 594 -29.26 23.01 20.27
CA SER A 594 -27.82 22.77 20.40
C SER A 594 -27.14 23.84 21.26
N LEU A 595 -27.87 24.39 22.22
CA LEU A 595 -27.37 25.29 23.28
C LEU A 595 -27.68 24.76 24.69
N GLU A 596 -28.21 23.54 24.78
CA GLU A 596 -28.40 22.75 26.01
C GLU A 596 -28.09 21.28 25.67
N GLU A 597 -27.50 20.53 26.61
CA GLU A 597 -26.96 19.15 26.45
C GLU A 597 -25.65 18.99 25.62
N ASP A 598 -24.63 19.81 25.92
CA ASP A 598 -23.32 19.19 26.20
C ASP A 598 -23.45 18.49 27.55
N ASP A 599 -23.57 17.16 27.55
CA ASP A 599 -23.45 16.34 28.75
C ASP A 599 -22.59 15.11 28.41
N GLU A 600 -21.50 14.95 29.15
CA GLU A 600 -20.36 14.14 28.71
C GLU A 600 -20.70 12.63 28.65
N PHE A 601 -20.34 11.96 27.55
CA PHE A 601 -20.06 10.52 27.61
C PHE A 601 -18.74 10.33 28.39
N SER A 602 -18.80 10.48 29.71
CA SER A 602 -17.64 10.46 30.62
C SER A 602 -16.90 9.11 30.56
N THR A 603 -15.83 9.08 29.77
CA THR A 603 -14.97 7.90 29.61
C THR A 603 -14.13 7.65 30.85
N GLY A 604 -14.73 7.04 31.88
CA GLY A 604 -14.04 6.68 33.11
C GLY A 604 -14.95 6.22 34.25
N ILE A 605 -16.14 6.81 34.40
CA ILE A 605 -17.03 6.63 35.57
C ILE A 605 -17.48 5.16 35.76
N TRP A 606 -17.48 4.35 34.70
CA TRP A 606 -17.78 2.92 34.82
C TRP A 606 -16.83 2.18 35.77
N ARG A 607 -15.57 2.63 35.95
CA ARG A 607 -14.60 1.98 36.85
C ARG A 607 -15.05 2.00 38.30
N GLU A 608 -15.45 3.17 38.80
CA GLU A 608 -15.95 3.36 40.17
C GLU A 608 -17.23 2.54 40.42
N ALA A 609 -18.08 2.40 39.39
CA ALA A 609 -19.34 1.66 39.50
C ALA A 609 -19.18 0.13 39.52
N VAL A 610 -18.03 -0.40 39.08
CA VAL A 610 -17.72 -1.84 39.04
C VAL A 610 -16.66 -2.26 40.06
N GLU A 611 -16.01 -1.31 40.73
CA GLU A 611 -15.01 -1.60 41.76
C GLU A 611 -15.60 -2.43 42.90
N GLY A 612 -14.87 -3.45 43.34
CA GLY A 612 -15.32 -4.43 44.34
C GLY A 612 -16.43 -5.40 43.90
N LYS A 613 -16.99 -5.28 42.68
CA LYS A 613 -18.02 -6.22 42.17
C LYS A 613 -17.42 -7.40 41.41
N ARG A 614 -18.10 -8.55 41.49
CA ARG A 614 -17.72 -9.78 40.77
C ARG A 614 -18.36 -9.82 39.38
N TRP A 615 -17.53 -10.00 38.36
CA TRP A 615 -17.98 -10.24 36.98
C TRP A 615 -18.66 -11.61 36.84
N THR A 616 -19.75 -11.63 36.07
CA THR A 616 -20.44 -12.84 35.61
C THR A 616 -20.34 -12.89 34.09
N GLU A 617 -19.99 -14.05 33.54
CA GLU A 617 -19.99 -14.24 32.08
C GLU A 617 -21.42 -14.52 31.58
N VAL A 618 -21.74 -14.06 30.37
CA VAL A 618 -23.02 -14.32 29.70
C VAL A 618 -23.26 -15.82 29.47
N SER A 619 -22.20 -16.62 29.35
CA SER A 619 -22.22 -18.09 29.31
C SER A 619 -22.87 -18.73 30.55
N ASN A 620 -22.72 -18.10 31.72
CA ASN A 620 -23.13 -18.61 33.04
C ASN A 620 -24.48 -18.05 33.51
N LEU A 621 -25.21 -17.33 32.65
CA LEU A 621 -26.53 -16.79 32.96
C LEU A 621 -27.60 -17.88 32.74
N VAL A 622 -27.83 -18.67 33.79
CA VAL A 622 -28.71 -19.84 33.81
C VAL A 622 -29.88 -19.65 34.80
N GLU A 623 -30.86 -20.55 34.78
CA GLU A 623 -32.09 -20.43 35.57
C GLU A 623 -31.82 -20.48 37.08
N GLU A 624 -30.81 -21.23 37.51
CA GLU A 624 -30.43 -21.46 38.91
C GLU A 624 -29.93 -20.18 39.62
N ILE A 625 -29.53 -19.16 38.87
CA ILE A 625 -29.10 -17.86 39.42
C ILE A 625 -30.18 -16.77 39.32
N ALA A 626 -31.42 -17.12 38.96
CA ALA A 626 -32.55 -16.20 38.96
C ALA A 626 -32.73 -15.54 40.35
N GLY A 627 -33.03 -14.25 40.35
CA GLY A 627 -33.12 -13.41 41.56
C GLY A 627 -31.78 -12.81 42.03
N SER A 628 -30.64 -13.26 41.51
CA SER A 628 -29.32 -12.67 41.85
C SER A 628 -29.05 -11.37 41.08
N GLU A 629 -28.33 -10.42 41.71
CA GLU A 629 -27.74 -9.27 41.00
C GLU A 629 -26.40 -9.70 40.37
N VAL A 630 -26.26 -9.45 39.07
CA VAL A 630 -25.06 -9.75 38.28
C VAL A 630 -24.46 -8.47 37.69
N LEU A 631 -23.14 -8.46 37.56
CA LEU A 631 -22.39 -7.51 36.74
C LEU A 631 -21.86 -8.25 35.51
N ILE A 632 -22.28 -7.83 34.31
CA ILE A 632 -21.84 -8.42 33.04
C ILE A 632 -21.22 -7.36 32.11
N ARG A 633 -20.31 -7.78 31.22
CA ARG A 633 -19.75 -6.95 30.13
C ARG A 633 -20.07 -7.60 28.79
N GLY A 634 -20.65 -6.85 27.86
CA GLY A 634 -21.03 -7.38 26.56
C GLY A 634 -21.12 -6.31 25.47
N ARG A 635 -21.14 -6.75 24.22
CA ARG A 635 -21.46 -5.89 23.08
C ARG A 635 -22.97 -5.78 22.90
N VAL A 636 -23.46 -4.57 22.63
CA VAL A 636 -24.82 -4.34 22.13
C VAL A 636 -24.96 -5.01 20.77
N HIS A 637 -25.58 -6.18 20.69
CA HIS A 637 -25.72 -6.91 19.42
C HIS A 637 -26.81 -6.28 18.56
N THR A 638 -28.00 -6.11 19.17
CA THR A 638 -29.15 -5.41 18.63
C THR A 638 -29.93 -4.80 19.79
N TYR A 639 -30.86 -3.89 19.49
CA TYR A 639 -31.81 -3.37 20.47
C TYR A 639 -33.15 -3.04 19.84
N ARG A 640 -34.20 -2.98 20.66
CA ARG A 640 -35.56 -2.58 20.28
C ARG A 640 -36.12 -1.62 21.31
N VAL A 641 -36.50 -0.43 20.87
CA VAL A 641 -37.05 0.65 21.69
C VAL A 641 -38.58 0.61 21.67
N GLN A 642 -39.20 0.87 22.81
CA GLN A 642 -40.62 1.17 22.99
C GLN A 642 -40.75 2.34 24.00
N PRO A 643 -41.89 3.07 24.07
CA PRO A 643 -41.97 4.38 24.74
C PRO A 643 -41.54 4.45 26.22
N SER A 644 -41.53 3.34 26.95
CA SER A 644 -41.11 3.27 28.37
C SER A 644 -40.18 2.09 28.67
N ILE A 645 -39.68 1.40 27.65
CA ILE A 645 -38.90 0.16 27.79
C ILE A 645 -37.98 -0.08 26.58
N VAL A 646 -36.71 -0.37 26.85
CA VAL A 646 -35.72 -0.76 25.84
C VAL A 646 -35.30 -2.20 26.09
N PHE A 647 -35.35 -3.01 25.04
CA PHE A 647 -34.79 -4.36 25.01
C PHE A 647 -33.43 -4.28 24.32
N VAL A 648 -32.37 -4.76 24.97
CA VAL A 648 -31.01 -4.80 24.41
C VAL A 648 -30.52 -6.24 24.44
N ILE A 649 -30.13 -6.79 23.29
CA ILE A 649 -29.46 -8.09 23.27
C ILE A 649 -27.98 -7.84 23.49
N LEU A 650 -27.43 -8.30 24.61
CA LEU A 650 -25.99 -8.27 24.88
C LEU A 650 -25.32 -9.57 24.45
N ARG A 651 -24.10 -9.45 23.93
CA ARG A 651 -23.32 -10.55 23.37
C ARG A 651 -21.90 -10.59 23.94
N GLN A 652 -21.48 -11.77 24.40
CA GLN A 652 -20.13 -12.03 24.89
C GLN A 652 -19.70 -13.44 24.45
N SER A 653 -18.54 -13.56 23.80
CA SER A 653 -17.92 -14.85 23.42
C SER A 653 -18.86 -15.85 22.72
N GLY A 654 -19.75 -15.37 21.83
CA GLY A 654 -20.73 -16.18 21.10
C GLY A 654 -22.08 -16.39 21.82
N PHE A 655 -22.16 -16.14 23.12
CA PHE A 655 -23.40 -16.19 23.91
C PHE A 655 -24.14 -14.86 23.85
N THR A 656 -25.47 -14.91 23.92
CA THR A 656 -26.37 -13.76 23.94
C THR A 656 -27.43 -13.86 25.03
N VAL A 657 -27.76 -12.73 25.65
CA VAL A 657 -28.82 -12.58 26.67
C VAL A 657 -29.62 -11.31 26.42
N GLN A 658 -30.91 -11.31 26.78
CA GLN A 658 -31.77 -10.13 26.69
C GLN A 658 -31.70 -9.32 27.99
N CYS A 659 -31.34 -8.05 27.86
CA CYS A 659 -31.38 -7.06 28.92
C CYS A 659 -32.61 -6.17 28.72
N VAL A 660 -33.42 -6.02 29.77
CA VAL A 660 -34.67 -5.26 29.76
C VAL A 660 -34.49 -4.04 30.65
N ALA A 661 -34.51 -2.86 30.03
CA ALA A 661 -34.40 -1.57 30.68
C ALA A 661 -35.78 -0.89 30.66
N LYS A 662 -36.54 -1.02 31.74
CA LYS A 662 -37.89 -0.46 31.88
C LYS A 662 -37.88 0.72 32.83
N GLN A 663 -38.57 1.81 32.46
CA GLN A 663 -38.82 2.93 33.35
C GLN A 663 -39.61 2.47 34.59
N SER A 664 -39.04 2.65 35.78
CA SER A 664 -39.70 2.45 37.07
C SER A 664 -38.98 3.27 38.15
N GLU A 665 -39.75 3.76 39.13
CA GLU A 665 -39.21 4.40 40.33
C GLU A 665 -38.44 3.38 41.20
N GLU A 666 -38.88 2.11 41.22
CA GLU A 666 -38.22 1.03 41.98
C GLU A 666 -36.84 0.63 41.41
N THR A 667 -36.64 0.75 40.09
CA THR A 667 -35.34 0.46 39.44
C THR A 667 -34.47 1.71 39.29
N ASN A 668 -35.00 2.88 39.67
CA ASN A 668 -34.38 4.19 39.49
C ASN A 668 -34.00 4.51 38.03
N PHE A 669 -34.70 3.90 37.06
CA PHE A 669 -34.38 3.98 35.64
C PHE A 669 -35.14 5.14 34.97
N SER A 670 -34.47 6.27 34.80
CA SER A 670 -35.09 7.52 34.35
C SER A 670 -35.42 7.56 32.85
N VAL A 671 -36.29 8.49 32.46
CA VAL A 671 -36.59 8.80 31.04
C VAL A 671 -35.32 9.20 30.29
N ASN A 672 -34.38 9.89 30.94
CA ASN A 672 -33.10 10.26 30.34
C ASN A 672 -32.19 9.04 30.14
N MET A 673 -32.28 8.03 31.00
CA MET A 673 -31.57 6.77 30.78
C MET A 673 -32.14 5.97 29.61
N ILE A 674 -33.46 5.99 29.39
CA ILE A 674 -34.07 5.43 28.16
C ILE A 674 -33.53 6.14 26.91
N LYS A 675 -33.54 7.48 26.88
CA LYS A 675 -32.94 8.28 25.79
C LYS A 675 -31.44 8.03 25.59
N TYR A 676 -30.70 7.73 26.67
CA TYR A 676 -29.29 7.36 26.58
C TYR A 676 -29.09 6.04 25.84
N LEU A 677 -29.93 5.03 26.13
CA LEU A 677 -29.90 3.75 25.42
C LEU A 677 -30.29 3.89 23.94
N GLU A 678 -31.23 4.77 23.60
CA GLU A 678 -31.57 5.09 22.19
C GLU A 678 -30.36 5.66 21.41
N LYS A 679 -29.43 6.35 22.10
CA LYS A 679 -28.21 6.93 21.51
C LYS A 679 -27.03 5.92 21.42
N LEU A 680 -27.21 4.66 21.82
CA LEU A 680 -26.18 3.62 21.70
C LEU A 680 -26.16 3.00 20.29
N SER A 681 -24.96 2.91 19.72
CA SER A 681 -24.69 2.20 18.47
C SER A 681 -24.51 0.69 18.73
N CYS A 682 -24.94 -0.14 17.78
CA CYS A 682 -24.64 -1.57 17.81
C CYS A 682 -23.11 -1.81 17.82
N GLU A 683 -22.71 -2.96 18.37
CA GLU A 683 -21.34 -3.37 18.68
C GLU A 683 -20.59 -2.53 19.73
N SER A 684 -21.22 -1.50 20.33
CA SER A 684 -20.70 -0.78 21.50
C SER A 684 -20.50 -1.73 22.68
N MET A 685 -19.41 -1.56 23.43
CA MET A 685 -19.13 -2.32 24.64
C MET A 685 -19.79 -1.65 25.84
N VAL A 686 -20.60 -2.39 26.57
CA VAL A 686 -21.32 -1.89 27.76
C VAL A 686 -21.12 -2.81 28.96
N ASP A 687 -21.14 -2.20 30.14
CA ASP A 687 -21.29 -2.88 31.42
C ASP A 687 -22.73 -2.78 31.88
N VAL A 688 -23.29 -3.88 32.39
CA VAL A 688 -24.66 -3.93 32.91
C VAL A 688 -24.65 -4.53 34.30
N ILE A 689 -25.27 -3.80 35.23
CA ILE A 689 -25.63 -4.28 36.56
C ILE A 689 -27.15 -4.46 36.56
N GLY A 690 -27.63 -5.66 36.88
CA GLY A 690 -29.05 -5.97 36.88
C GLY A 690 -29.38 -7.29 37.55
N VAL A 691 -30.66 -7.58 37.70
CA VAL A 691 -31.16 -8.81 38.35
C VAL A 691 -31.57 -9.82 37.29
N VAL A 692 -31.12 -11.07 37.43
CA VAL A 692 -31.51 -12.17 36.54
C VAL A 692 -32.96 -12.57 36.83
N VAL A 693 -33.80 -12.69 35.80
CA VAL A 693 -35.20 -13.11 35.92
C VAL A 693 -35.57 -14.15 34.86
N LEU A 694 -36.57 -14.97 35.18
CA LEU A 694 -37.17 -15.91 34.22
C LEU A 694 -38.24 -15.17 33.39
N PRO A 695 -38.14 -15.16 32.04
CA PRO A 695 -39.17 -14.61 31.18
C PRO A 695 -40.42 -15.50 31.18
N LYS A 696 -41.58 -14.92 30.87
CA LYS A 696 -42.84 -15.68 30.77
C LYS A 696 -42.89 -16.62 29.55
N ASP A 697 -42.23 -16.22 28.47
CA ASP A 697 -42.11 -16.95 27.22
C ASP A 697 -40.61 -17.06 26.87
N PRO A 698 -40.15 -18.18 26.27
CA PRO A 698 -38.75 -18.32 25.84
C PRO A 698 -38.29 -17.18 24.91
N VAL A 699 -37.14 -16.58 25.22
CA VAL A 699 -36.63 -15.42 24.47
C VAL A 699 -36.06 -15.88 23.14
N LYS A 700 -36.72 -15.48 22.05
CA LYS A 700 -36.29 -15.80 20.69
C LYS A 700 -35.10 -14.92 20.29
N GLY A 701 -34.03 -15.55 19.82
CA GLY A 701 -32.82 -14.86 19.33
C GLY A 701 -31.68 -14.73 20.35
N THR A 702 -31.87 -15.21 21.58
CA THR A 702 -30.80 -15.31 22.59
C THR A 702 -30.36 -16.77 22.79
N THR A 703 -29.10 -16.99 23.17
CA THR A 703 -28.64 -18.33 23.58
C THR A 703 -29.12 -18.65 24.99
N GLN A 704 -29.13 -17.66 25.89
CA GLN A 704 -29.65 -17.82 27.24
C GLN A 704 -31.16 -17.60 27.29
N GLN A 705 -31.83 -18.39 28.14
CA GLN A 705 -33.29 -18.36 28.35
C GLN A 705 -33.71 -17.56 29.59
N VAL A 706 -32.81 -16.71 30.09
CA VAL A 706 -33.07 -15.73 31.16
C VAL A 706 -33.01 -14.31 30.62
N GLU A 707 -33.61 -13.37 31.34
CA GLU A 707 -33.48 -11.93 31.10
C GLU A 707 -32.73 -11.25 32.24
N ILE A 708 -32.12 -10.10 31.96
CA ILE A 708 -31.57 -9.20 32.99
C ILE A 708 -32.45 -7.96 33.08
N GLN A 709 -33.08 -7.74 34.24
CA GLN A 709 -33.72 -6.46 34.56
C GLN A 709 -32.62 -5.45 34.92
N VAL A 710 -32.39 -4.49 34.03
CA VAL A 710 -31.26 -3.55 34.11
C VAL A 710 -31.50 -2.54 35.23
N ARG A 711 -30.54 -2.42 36.16
CA ARG A 711 -30.49 -1.38 37.19
C ARG A 711 -29.54 -0.25 36.80
N LYS A 712 -28.37 -0.59 36.25
CA LYS A 712 -27.38 0.37 35.73
C LYS A 712 -26.76 -0.16 34.44
N LEU A 713 -26.49 0.73 33.49
CA LEU A 713 -25.76 0.41 32.27
C LEU A 713 -24.74 1.52 32.00
N TYR A 714 -23.52 1.16 31.63
CA TYR A 714 -22.45 2.09 31.32
C TYR A 714 -21.83 1.77 29.96
N CYS A 715 -21.64 2.77 29.10
CA CYS A 715 -20.88 2.60 27.87
C CYS A 715 -19.37 2.61 28.15
N VAL A 716 -18.73 1.45 28.07
CA VAL A 716 -17.28 1.30 28.25
C VAL A 716 -16.52 1.83 27.03
N ASN A 717 -17.04 1.55 25.82
CA ASN A 717 -16.50 2.05 24.57
C ASN A 717 -17.62 2.07 23.51
N LYS A 718 -17.90 3.24 22.94
CA LYS A 718 -18.96 3.46 21.97
C LYS A 718 -18.47 3.10 20.56
N SER A 719 -19.23 2.28 19.83
CA SER A 719 -18.89 1.93 18.45
C SER A 719 -19.32 3.01 17.45
N LEU A 720 -18.79 2.96 16.24
CA LEU A 720 -19.25 3.81 15.13
C LEU A 720 -20.72 3.52 14.82
N THR A 721 -21.51 4.56 14.56
CA THR A 721 -22.94 4.43 14.25
C THR A 721 -23.21 3.67 12.96
N ARG A 722 -22.28 3.72 12.00
CA ARG A 722 -22.31 2.95 10.75
C ARG A 722 -21.12 2.01 10.72
N LEU A 723 -21.40 0.71 10.74
CA LEU A 723 -20.42 -0.35 10.54
C LEU A 723 -20.39 -0.76 9.05
N PRO A 724 -19.27 -1.29 8.53
CA PRO A 724 -19.17 -1.80 7.15
C PRO A 724 -20.23 -2.86 6.80
N PHE A 725 -20.63 -3.67 7.79
CA PHE A 725 -21.78 -4.57 7.74
C PHE A 725 -22.23 -4.91 9.17
N SER A 726 -23.46 -5.40 9.33
CA SER A 726 -23.93 -5.93 10.61
C SER A 726 -23.43 -7.36 10.84
N VAL A 727 -23.25 -7.74 12.11
CA VAL A 727 -22.89 -9.13 12.47
C VAL A 727 -24.02 -10.10 12.09
N GLU A 728 -25.27 -9.66 12.05
CA GLU A 728 -26.42 -10.48 11.61
C GLU A 728 -26.38 -10.78 10.10
N ASP A 729 -26.08 -9.78 9.26
CA ASP A 729 -25.95 -9.98 7.81
C ASP A 729 -24.74 -10.85 7.46
N ALA A 730 -23.68 -10.77 8.26
CA ALA A 730 -22.53 -11.67 8.14
C ALA A 730 -22.86 -13.09 8.66
N ALA A 731 -23.65 -13.25 9.72
CA ALA A 731 -24.00 -14.55 10.30
C ALA A 731 -25.07 -15.32 9.49
N ARG A 732 -25.79 -14.66 8.58
CA ARG A 732 -26.88 -15.27 7.80
C ARG A 732 -26.37 -16.35 6.84
N SER A 733 -27.03 -17.50 6.81
CA SER A 733 -26.70 -18.60 5.89
C SER A 733 -27.18 -18.31 4.46
N GLU A 734 -26.54 -18.93 3.46
CA GLU A 734 -27.01 -18.87 2.06
C GLU A 734 -28.38 -19.54 1.88
N VAL A 735 -28.72 -20.52 2.72
CA VAL A 735 -30.05 -21.17 2.73
C VAL A 735 -31.12 -20.18 3.21
N ASP A 736 -30.83 -19.41 4.25
CA ASP A 736 -31.77 -18.40 4.74
C ASP A 736 -31.88 -17.23 3.76
N ILE A 737 -30.78 -16.80 3.13
CA ILE A 737 -30.82 -15.79 2.07
C ILE A 737 -31.77 -16.22 0.94
N LYS A 738 -31.69 -17.49 0.48
CA LYS A 738 -32.64 -18.02 -0.52
C LYS A 738 -34.10 -17.96 -0.04
N LYS A 739 -34.39 -18.46 1.17
CA LYS A 739 -35.74 -18.39 1.77
C LYS A 739 -36.27 -16.96 1.88
N TYR A 740 -35.43 -15.99 2.29
CA TYR A 740 -35.83 -14.59 2.37
C TYR A 740 -36.18 -14.03 0.98
N LEU A 741 -35.38 -14.32 -0.04
CA LEU A 741 -35.64 -13.91 -1.42
C LEU A 741 -36.92 -14.55 -1.98
N GLU A 742 -37.18 -15.83 -1.68
CA GLU A 742 -38.44 -16.53 -2.02
C GLU A 742 -39.67 -15.87 -1.38
N THR A 743 -39.54 -15.28 -0.19
CA THR A 743 -40.63 -14.47 0.44
C THR A 743 -40.75 -13.04 -0.12
N GLY A 744 -40.00 -12.68 -1.16
CA GLY A 744 -39.98 -11.34 -1.74
C GLY A 744 -39.30 -10.27 -0.87
N ARG A 745 -38.61 -10.67 0.20
CA ARG A 745 -37.91 -9.75 1.13
C ARG A 745 -36.45 -9.59 0.72
N ARG A 746 -35.92 -8.37 0.80
CA ARG A 746 -34.48 -8.12 0.62
C ARG A 746 -33.71 -8.69 1.82
N ALA A 747 -32.73 -9.54 1.56
CA ALA A 747 -31.77 -10.02 2.57
C ALA A 747 -30.40 -9.38 2.33
N GLY A 748 -29.76 -8.89 3.39
CA GLY A 748 -28.35 -8.47 3.33
C GLY A 748 -27.46 -9.69 3.06
N ARG A 749 -26.51 -9.56 2.13
CA ARG A 749 -25.50 -10.58 1.82
C ARG A 749 -24.12 -9.94 1.78
N VAL A 750 -23.28 -10.31 2.73
CA VAL A 750 -21.88 -9.84 2.79
C VAL A 750 -20.99 -10.82 2.04
N ASN A 751 -20.32 -10.36 0.97
CA ASN A 751 -19.41 -11.19 0.17
C ASN A 751 -18.12 -11.55 0.94
N GLN A 752 -17.35 -12.52 0.43
CA GLN A 752 -16.16 -13.03 1.13
C GLN A 752 -15.09 -11.96 1.31
N ASP A 753 -14.82 -11.13 0.31
CA ASP A 753 -13.74 -10.13 0.41
C ASP A 753 -14.08 -8.97 1.33
N THR A 754 -15.32 -8.47 1.36
CA THR A 754 -15.75 -7.47 2.35
C THR A 754 -15.64 -8.03 3.77
N ARG A 755 -15.99 -9.30 4.01
CA ARG A 755 -15.79 -9.98 5.31
C ARG A 755 -14.32 -10.01 5.71
N LEU A 756 -13.42 -10.33 4.78
CA LEU A 756 -11.97 -10.40 5.04
C LEU A 756 -11.34 -9.00 5.19
N ASN A 757 -11.78 -8.00 4.43
CA ASN A 757 -11.31 -6.61 4.56
C ASN A 757 -11.71 -5.99 5.90
N HIS A 758 -12.83 -6.44 6.50
CA HIS A 758 -13.23 -6.06 7.87
C HIS A 758 -13.25 -7.29 8.80
N ARG A 759 -12.21 -8.13 8.73
CA ARG A 759 -12.12 -9.43 9.44
C ARG A 759 -12.43 -9.31 10.94
N VAL A 760 -12.02 -8.22 11.60
CA VAL A 760 -12.29 -7.95 13.02
C VAL A 760 -13.78 -7.85 13.38
N ILE A 761 -14.66 -7.61 12.41
CA ILE A 761 -16.13 -7.64 12.57
C ILE A 761 -16.68 -9.02 12.17
N ASP A 762 -16.26 -9.60 11.05
CA ASP A 762 -16.71 -10.93 10.60
C ASP A 762 -16.33 -12.04 11.59
N LEU A 763 -15.14 -11.95 12.22
CA LEU A 763 -14.70 -12.86 13.30
C LEU A 763 -15.65 -12.89 14.50
N ARG A 764 -16.51 -11.86 14.67
CA ARG A 764 -17.49 -11.82 15.77
C ARG A 764 -18.74 -12.65 15.49
N THR A 765 -18.94 -13.15 14.27
CA THR A 765 -20.05 -14.05 13.94
C THR A 765 -19.90 -15.39 14.69
N PRO A 766 -21.01 -16.06 15.09
CA PRO A 766 -20.95 -17.31 15.84
C PRO A 766 -20.14 -18.41 15.14
N ALA A 767 -20.29 -18.57 13.81
CA ALA A 767 -19.55 -19.59 13.06
C ALA A 767 -18.04 -19.30 13.02
N ASN A 768 -17.60 -18.05 12.87
CA ASN A 768 -16.16 -17.74 12.89
C ASN A 768 -15.55 -17.94 14.29
N GLN A 769 -16.26 -17.56 15.37
CA GLN A 769 -15.83 -17.88 16.74
C GLN A 769 -15.68 -19.40 16.92
N ALA A 770 -16.66 -20.18 16.45
CA ALA A 770 -16.65 -21.64 16.51
C ALA A 770 -15.52 -22.27 15.67
N ILE A 771 -15.24 -21.77 14.46
CA ILE A 771 -14.13 -22.26 13.61
C ILE A 771 -12.78 -22.06 14.32
N VAL A 772 -12.56 -20.90 14.94
CA VAL A 772 -11.31 -20.60 15.66
C VAL A 772 -11.17 -21.49 16.90
N ALA A 773 -12.25 -21.68 17.68
CA ALA A 773 -12.26 -22.60 18.80
C ALA A 773 -11.99 -24.05 18.36
N LEU A 774 -12.61 -24.50 17.26
CA LEU A 774 -12.44 -25.85 16.71
C LEU A 774 -10.98 -26.09 16.26
N LYS A 775 -10.33 -25.10 15.62
CA LYS A 775 -8.89 -25.18 15.28
C LYS A 775 -8.02 -25.35 16.52
N SER A 776 -8.26 -24.57 17.57
CA SER A 776 -7.53 -24.70 18.84
C SER A 776 -7.74 -26.10 19.46
N LYS A 777 -8.96 -26.63 19.44
CA LYS A 777 -9.24 -28.00 19.93
C LYS A 777 -8.54 -29.08 19.10
N LEU A 778 -8.51 -28.94 17.77
CA LEU A 778 -7.78 -29.86 16.89
C LEU A 778 -6.28 -29.86 17.22
N VAL A 779 -5.66 -28.69 17.33
CA VAL A 779 -4.24 -28.54 17.70
C VAL A 779 -3.94 -29.18 19.07
N ASN A 780 -4.82 -29.01 20.05
CA ASN A 780 -4.68 -29.67 21.35
C ASN A 780 -4.76 -31.20 21.22
N PHE A 781 -5.78 -31.75 20.54
CA PHE A 781 -5.92 -33.20 20.38
C PHE A 781 -4.78 -33.83 19.58
N PHE A 782 -4.25 -33.13 18.58
CA PHE A 782 -3.05 -33.53 17.84
C PHE A 782 -1.83 -33.59 18.75
N SER A 783 -1.60 -32.54 19.55
CA SER A 783 -0.49 -32.47 20.51
C SER A 783 -0.61 -33.53 21.61
N GLU A 784 -1.78 -33.65 22.25
CA GLU A 784 -2.07 -34.62 23.30
C GLU A 784 -1.82 -36.07 22.84
N ASN A 785 -2.27 -36.41 21.62
CA ASN A 785 -2.10 -37.76 21.07
C ASN A 785 -0.62 -38.07 20.77
N LEU A 786 0.12 -37.15 20.14
CA LEU A 786 1.55 -37.36 19.84
C LEU A 786 2.42 -37.37 21.10
N LEU A 787 2.17 -36.47 22.06
CA LEU A 787 2.85 -36.48 23.36
C LEU A 787 2.60 -37.79 24.13
N SER A 788 1.41 -38.40 23.99
CA SER A 788 1.11 -39.71 24.59
C SER A 788 1.82 -40.91 23.92
N LYS A 789 2.51 -40.66 22.79
CA LYS A 789 3.29 -41.64 22.00
C LYS A 789 4.79 -41.28 21.99
N ASP A 790 5.25 -40.59 23.05
CA ASP A 790 6.63 -40.15 23.26
C ASP A 790 7.23 -39.25 22.16
N PHE A 791 6.39 -38.51 21.42
CA PHE A 791 6.88 -37.50 20.48
C PHE A 791 7.33 -36.22 21.18
N VAL A 792 8.42 -35.62 20.71
CA VAL A 792 8.93 -34.32 21.18
C VAL A 792 8.44 -33.20 20.25
N ASN A 793 7.87 -32.13 20.82
CA ASN A 793 7.54 -30.93 20.06
C ASN A 793 8.82 -30.11 19.79
N ILE A 794 9.14 -29.87 18.52
CA ILE A 794 10.32 -29.11 18.09
C ILE A 794 9.92 -27.77 17.47
N PHE A 795 10.81 -26.79 17.55
CA PHE A 795 10.61 -25.44 17.01
C PHE A 795 11.74 -25.12 16.04
N THR A 796 11.47 -25.15 14.74
CA THR A 796 12.49 -25.06 13.70
C THR A 796 12.55 -23.65 13.09
N PRO A 797 13.75 -23.16 12.71
CA PRO A 797 13.86 -21.83 12.12
C PRO A 797 13.14 -21.78 10.77
N LYS A 798 12.41 -20.70 10.55
CA LYS A 798 11.67 -20.45 9.29
C LYS A 798 12.48 -19.64 8.28
N LEU A 799 13.69 -19.23 8.63
CA LEU A 799 14.67 -18.61 7.76
C LEU A 799 15.71 -19.64 7.35
N LEU A 800 15.86 -19.88 6.05
CA LEU A 800 16.83 -20.80 5.46
C LEU A 800 17.79 -20.03 4.56
N ALA A 801 19.04 -20.48 4.46
CA ALA A 801 20.01 -19.95 3.48
C ALA A 801 19.73 -20.44 2.03
N GLY A 802 18.88 -21.48 1.87
CA GLY A 802 18.55 -22.08 0.57
C GLY A 802 17.18 -22.77 0.60
N SER A 803 16.63 -23.12 -0.57
CA SER A 803 15.34 -23.82 -0.67
C SER A 803 15.40 -25.21 -0.03
N SER A 804 14.37 -25.56 0.73
CA SER A 804 14.26 -26.85 1.41
C SER A 804 13.82 -28.02 0.52
N GLU A 805 13.19 -27.75 -0.63
CA GLU A 805 12.55 -28.79 -1.44
C GLU A 805 13.07 -28.85 -2.89
N GLY A 806 13.65 -27.76 -3.41
CA GLY A 806 14.15 -27.67 -4.79
C GLY A 806 13.02 -27.51 -5.81
N GLY A 807 13.24 -26.75 -6.89
CA GLY A 807 12.28 -26.54 -7.98
C GLY A 807 11.06 -25.65 -7.66
N SER A 808 10.54 -25.67 -6.43
CA SER A 808 9.35 -24.91 -6.02
C SER A 808 9.65 -23.46 -5.63
N ALA A 809 8.70 -22.55 -5.87
CA ALA A 809 8.84 -21.12 -5.56
C ALA A 809 8.96 -20.87 -4.04
N VAL A 810 10.01 -20.13 -3.65
CA VAL A 810 10.28 -19.70 -2.27
C VAL A 810 10.12 -18.18 -2.12
N PHE A 811 9.64 -17.72 -0.96
CA PHE A 811 9.75 -16.31 -0.61
C PHE A 811 11.19 -16.01 -0.22
N ARG A 812 11.84 -15.09 -0.93
CA ARG A 812 13.21 -14.64 -0.64
C ARG A 812 13.17 -13.35 0.17
N LEU A 813 14.13 -13.19 1.08
CA LEU A 813 14.35 -11.98 1.85
C LEU A 813 15.85 -11.74 2.03
N GLU A 814 16.21 -10.52 2.41
CA GLU A 814 17.56 -10.20 2.86
C GLU A 814 17.67 -10.41 4.37
N TYR A 815 18.72 -11.08 4.82
CA TYR A 815 19.02 -11.34 6.22
C TYR A 815 20.44 -10.83 6.53
N GLN A 816 20.54 -9.57 6.97
CA GLN A 816 21.80 -8.91 7.34
C GLN A 816 22.87 -8.98 6.23
N GLY A 817 22.52 -8.60 5.00
CA GLY A 817 23.41 -8.68 3.84
C GLY A 817 23.62 -10.10 3.27
N GLN A 818 22.97 -11.13 3.81
CA GLN A 818 22.96 -12.49 3.26
C GLN A 818 21.58 -12.83 2.66
N PRO A 819 21.51 -13.53 1.52
CA PRO A 819 20.23 -14.00 1.00
C PRO A 819 19.65 -15.10 1.90
N ALA A 820 18.38 -14.97 2.25
CA ALA A 820 17.62 -15.99 2.94
C ALA A 820 16.28 -16.25 2.24
N CYS A 821 15.60 -17.33 2.60
CA CYS A 821 14.24 -17.61 2.18
C CYS A 821 13.39 -18.17 3.32
N LEU A 822 12.07 -18.03 3.19
CA LEU A 822 11.12 -18.63 4.12
C LEU A 822 11.00 -20.13 3.84
N ALA A 823 11.07 -20.93 4.90
CA ALA A 823 10.99 -22.38 4.83
C ALA A 823 9.65 -22.83 4.23
N GLN A 824 9.70 -23.57 3.11
CA GLN A 824 8.51 -24.15 2.51
C GLN A 824 7.89 -25.21 3.42
N SER A 825 8.70 -25.92 4.19
CA SER A 825 8.26 -26.87 5.21
C SER A 825 9.39 -27.05 6.22
N PRO A 826 9.11 -27.58 7.42
CA PRO A 826 10.17 -27.98 8.35
C PRO A 826 10.87 -29.29 7.93
N GLN A 827 10.65 -29.80 6.71
CA GLN A 827 11.02 -31.15 6.27
C GLN A 827 12.49 -31.49 6.44
N LEU A 828 13.42 -30.55 6.17
CA LEU A 828 14.85 -30.80 6.39
C LEU A 828 15.17 -30.89 7.89
N HIS A 829 14.68 -29.93 8.68
CA HIS A 829 14.96 -29.86 10.12
C HIS A 829 14.37 -31.03 10.92
N LYS A 830 13.16 -31.50 10.58
CA LYS A 830 12.56 -32.65 11.29
C LYS A 830 13.30 -33.97 11.02
N GLN A 831 13.89 -34.15 9.83
CA GLN A 831 14.80 -35.27 9.56
C GLN A 831 16.14 -35.10 10.29
N MET A 832 16.73 -33.89 10.28
CA MET A 832 17.95 -33.61 11.04
C MET A 832 17.77 -33.81 12.56
N ALA A 833 16.56 -33.64 13.08
CA ALA A 833 16.21 -33.97 14.46
C ALA A 833 16.23 -35.49 14.71
N ILE A 834 15.72 -36.31 13.77
CA ILE A 834 15.89 -37.78 13.84
C ILE A 834 17.37 -38.16 13.83
N CYS A 835 18.19 -37.53 12.96
CA CYS A 835 19.65 -37.71 12.93
C CYS A 835 20.36 -37.24 14.23
N GLY A 836 19.67 -36.49 15.10
CA GLY A 836 20.13 -36.05 16.41
C GLY A 836 19.51 -36.84 17.57
N ASP A 837 19.20 -38.11 17.36
CA ASP A 837 18.59 -39.06 18.30
C ASP A 837 17.19 -38.69 18.83
N LEU A 838 16.53 -37.67 18.27
CA LEU A 838 15.12 -37.35 18.59
C LEU A 838 14.18 -38.27 17.81
N ARG A 839 14.10 -39.54 18.25
CA ARG A 839 13.42 -40.67 17.59
C ARG A 839 12.02 -40.39 17.01
N ARG A 840 11.28 -39.46 17.62
CA ARG A 840 9.89 -39.10 17.31
C ARG A 840 9.71 -37.60 17.53
N VAL A 841 9.42 -36.84 16.47
CA VAL A 841 9.25 -35.37 16.56
C VAL A 841 8.00 -34.88 15.84
N PHE A 842 7.44 -33.77 16.35
CA PHE A 842 6.40 -33.02 15.67
C PHE A 842 6.63 -31.52 15.79
N GLU A 843 6.04 -30.76 14.87
CA GLU A 843 6.02 -29.30 14.92
C GLU A 843 4.64 -28.77 14.52
N ILE A 844 4.21 -27.71 15.20
CA ILE A 844 3.04 -26.90 14.83
C ILE A 844 3.55 -25.48 14.59
N GLY A 845 3.58 -25.03 13.33
CA GLY A 845 4.21 -23.76 12.98
C GLY A 845 3.79 -23.23 11.61
N PRO A 846 4.21 -21.99 11.26
CA PRO A 846 3.91 -21.41 9.97
C PRO A 846 4.68 -22.12 8.86
N VAL A 847 4.00 -22.31 7.73
CA VAL A 847 4.44 -22.99 6.52
C VAL A 847 4.12 -22.11 5.32
N PHE A 848 5.09 -21.95 4.42
CA PHE A 848 5.03 -20.95 3.36
C PHE A 848 4.97 -21.59 1.95
N ARG A 849 4.19 -20.98 1.05
CA ARG A 849 4.09 -21.35 -0.38
C ARG A 849 4.09 -20.08 -1.23
N ALA A 850 5.13 -19.88 -2.04
CA ALA A 850 5.26 -18.69 -2.90
C ALA A 850 4.71 -18.89 -4.32
N GLU A 851 4.00 -19.99 -4.56
CA GLU A 851 3.29 -20.24 -5.82
C GLU A 851 2.17 -19.22 -6.04
N LYS A 852 2.10 -18.62 -7.24
CA LYS A 852 1.07 -17.64 -7.62
C LYS A 852 -0.30 -18.32 -7.89
N SER A 853 -0.85 -19.01 -6.90
CA SER A 853 -2.14 -19.72 -6.97
C SER A 853 -3.28 -18.92 -6.32
N PHE A 854 -4.35 -18.68 -7.07
CA PHE A 854 -5.54 -17.92 -6.63
C PHE A 854 -6.74 -18.81 -6.23
N SER A 855 -6.54 -20.11 -6.01
CA SER A 855 -7.64 -21.07 -5.76
C SER A 855 -8.38 -20.83 -4.43
N HIS A 856 -9.48 -21.57 -4.23
CA HIS A 856 -10.19 -21.65 -2.94
C HIS A 856 -9.53 -22.63 -1.93
N ARG A 857 -8.49 -23.38 -2.36
CA ARG A 857 -7.77 -24.41 -1.58
C ARG A 857 -6.41 -23.95 -1.05
N HIS A 858 -5.83 -22.87 -1.59
CA HIS A 858 -4.43 -22.50 -1.33
C HIS A 858 -4.29 -21.18 -0.55
N LEU A 859 -3.23 -21.10 0.25
CA LEU A 859 -2.77 -19.92 0.99
C LEU A 859 -1.24 -19.83 0.82
N CYS A 860 -0.71 -18.60 0.90
CA CYS A 860 0.73 -18.36 0.88
C CYS A 860 1.41 -18.58 2.24
N GLU A 861 0.64 -18.43 3.32
CA GLU A 861 1.03 -18.73 4.69
C GLU A 861 -0.12 -19.48 5.37
N PHE A 862 0.18 -20.62 5.97
CA PHE A 862 -0.76 -21.46 6.72
C PHE A 862 -0.06 -22.18 7.87
N VAL A 863 -0.80 -22.86 8.75
CA VAL A 863 -0.21 -23.60 9.86
C VAL A 863 -0.04 -25.06 9.47
N GLY A 864 1.21 -25.52 9.47
CA GLY A 864 1.58 -26.92 9.31
C GLY A 864 1.40 -27.70 10.62
N LEU A 865 0.99 -28.96 10.46
CA LEU A 865 1.02 -30.01 11.47
C LEU A 865 1.99 -31.07 10.94
N ASP A 866 3.25 -30.96 11.33
CA ASP A 866 4.34 -31.75 10.77
C ASP A 866 4.80 -32.84 11.76
N VAL A 867 5.03 -34.04 11.24
CA VAL A 867 5.49 -35.20 12.02
C VAL A 867 6.63 -35.89 11.28
N GLU A 868 7.62 -36.41 12.02
CA GLU A 868 8.65 -37.33 11.53
C GLU A 868 9.01 -38.32 12.66
N MET A 869 9.26 -39.59 12.32
CA MET A 869 9.62 -40.64 13.27
C MET A 869 10.53 -41.70 12.64
N GLU A 870 11.33 -42.36 13.47
CA GLU A 870 11.98 -43.63 13.13
C GLU A 870 10.96 -44.70 12.70
N ILE A 871 11.40 -45.59 11.81
CA ILE A 871 10.66 -46.75 11.31
C ILE A 871 11.42 -48.00 11.76
N ASP A 872 10.76 -48.89 12.50
CA ASP A 872 11.39 -50.12 12.99
C ASP A 872 11.47 -51.21 11.89
N LYS A 873 10.46 -51.28 11.01
CA LYS A 873 10.34 -52.33 9.97
C LYS A 873 9.88 -51.81 8.62
N HIS A 874 8.83 -51.01 8.56
CA HIS A 874 8.19 -50.63 7.31
C HIS A 874 7.40 -49.31 7.39
N TYR A 875 7.39 -48.53 6.31
CA TYR A 875 6.77 -47.20 6.26
C TYR A 875 5.26 -47.18 6.53
N SER A 876 4.60 -48.34 6.52
CA SER A 876 3.23 -48.50 6.99
C SER A 876 3.02 -48.06 8.43
N GLU A 877 4.04 -48.11 9.29
CA GLU A 877 4.01 -47.59 10.67
C GLU A 877 3.62 -46.10 10.71
N ILE A 878 4.00 -45.32 9.70
CA ILE A 878 3.61 -43.90 9.55
C ILE A 878 2.13 -43.80 9.18
N MET A 879 1.65 -44.68 8.29
CA MET A 879 0.24 -44.75 7.90
C MET A 879 -0.65 -45.27 9.05
N ASP A 880 -0.12 -46.13 9.92
CA ASP A 880 -0.75 -46.61 11.15
C ASP A 880 -0.88 -45.45 12.16
N LEU A 881 0.16 -44.61 12.30
CA LEU A 881 0.07 -43.39 13.10
C LEU A 881 -0.96 -42.40 12.54
N VAL A 882 -1.02 -42.19 11.22
CA VAL A 882 -2.02 -41.32 10.57
C VAL A 882 -3.45 -41.81 10.85
N ASP A 883 -3.69 -43.11 10.72
CA ASP A 883 -4.98 -43.76 11.01
C ASP A 883 -5.41 -43.49 12.46
N GLU A 884 -4.58 -43.90 13.43
CA GLU A 884 -4.85 -43.71 14.87
C GLU A 884 -5.05 -42.23 15.24
N LEU A 885 -4.20 -41.33 14.72
CA LEU A 885 -4.20 -39.91 15.06
C LEU A 885 -5.45 -39.21 14.55
N PHE A 886 -5.75 -39.32 13.25
CA PHE A 886 -6.87 -38.58 12.66
C PHE A 886 -8.23 -39.17 13.02
N VAL A 887 -8.37 -40.49 13.13
CA VAL A 887 -9.61 -41.12 13.64
C VAL A 887 -9.88 -40.69 15.09
N SER A 888 -8.84 -40.63 15.94
CA SER A 888 -8.95 -40.13 17.32
C SER A 888 -9.31 -38.64 17.39
N ILE A 889 -8.73 -37.81 16.53
CA ILE A 889 -9.04 -36.38 16.41
C ILE A 889 -10.49 -36.18 15.96
N PHE A 890 -10.94 -36.81 14.87
CA PHE A 890 -12.32 -36.64 14.38
C PHE A 890 -13.36 -37.13 15.38
N THR A 891 -13.09 -38.25 16.06
CA THR A 891 -13.93 -38.77 17.15
C THR A 891 -13.98 -37.79 18.33
N SER A 892 -12.84 -37.18 18.68
CA SER A 892 -12.76 -36.16 19.74
C SER A 892 -13.48 -34.85 19.37
N LEU A 893 -13.39 -34.38 18.12
CA LEU A 893 -14.11 -33.20 17.65
C LEU A 893 -15.64 -33.45 17.65
N ASN A 894 -16.10 -34.57 17.10
CA ASN A 894 -17.52 -34.93 17.07
C ASN A 894 -18.13 -35.12 18.48
N SER A 895 -17.36 -35.63 19.44
CA SER A 895 -17.83 -35.84 20.81
C SER A 895 -17.75 -34.58 21.68
N LYS A 896 -16.64 -33.82 21.62
CA LYS A 896 -16.33 -32.71 22.54
C LYS A 896 -16.67 -31.32 22.00
N CYS A 897 -16.81 -31.13 20.68
CA CYS A 897 -17.00 -29.82 20.03
C CYS A 897 -18.40 -29.62 19.42
N LYS A 898 -19.43 -30.26 19.99
CA LYS A 898 -20.81 -30.24 19.45
C LYS A 898 -21.39 -28.83 19.31
N LYS A 899 -21.11 -27.93 20.26
CA LYS A 899 -21.61 -26.55 20.25
C LYS A 899 -21.00 -25.75 19.10
N GLU A 900 -19.71 -25.93 18.86
CA GLU A 900 -18.96 -25.31 17.77
C GLU A 900 -19.47 -25.82 16.42
N LEU A 901 -19.62 -27.14 16.26
CA LEU A 901 -20.12 -27.76 15.03
C LEU A 901 -21.57 -27.32 14.73
N GLU A 902 -22.44 -27.20 15.73
CA GLU A 902 -23.79 -26.66 15.57
C GLU A 902 -23.77 -25.19 15.13
N ALA A 903 -22.92 -24.35 15.72
CA ALA A 903 -22.78 -22.94 15.35
C ALA A 903 -22.24 -22.76 13.92
N ILE A 904 -21.32 -23.61 13.49
CA ILE A 904 -20.84 -23.66 12.10
C ILE A 904 -21.96 -24.11 11.16
N GLY A 905 -22.62 -25.23 11.49
CA GLY A 905 -23.70 -25.83 10.68
C GLY A 905 -24.90 -24.91 10.46
N LYS A 906 -25.21 -24.04 11.42
CA LYS A 906 -26.26 -23.00 11.29
C LYS A 906 -25.98 -21.99 10.18
N GLN A 907 -24.71 -21.59 9.99
CA GLN A 907 -24.33 -20.60 8.97
C GLN A 907 -23.88 -21.26 7.65
N TYR A 908 -23.22 -22.42 7.75
CA TYR A 908 -22.71 -23.21 6.65
C TYR A 908 -23.18 -24.66 6.83
N PRO A 909 -24.36 -25.06 6.32
CA PRO A 909 -24.84 -26.43 6.47
C PRO A 909 -23.89 -27.44 5.81
N PHE A 910 -23.40 -28.41 6.58
CA PHE A 910 -22.54 -29.50 6.13
C PHE A 910 -23.01 -30.83 6.73
N GLN A 911 -22.65 -31.94 6.08
CA GLN A 911 -22.85 -33.28 6.64
C GLN A 911 -21.63 -33.68 7.48
N PRO A 912 -21.81 -34.33 8.65
CA PRO A 912 -20.69 -34.88 9.42
C PRO A 912 -19.76 -35.72 8.53
N LEU A 913 -18.44 -35.60 8.76
CA LEU A 913 -17.46 -36.35 7.99
C LEU A 913 -17.65 -37.85 8.20
N MET A 914 -17.79 -38.61 7.11
CA MET A 914 -17.82 -40.08 7.16
C MET A 914 -16.40 -40.64 7.12
N PHE A 915 -16.05 -41.46 8.12
CA PHE A 915 -14.77 -42.16 8.21
C PHE A 915 -14.99 -43.53 8.88
N LEU A 916 -14.09 -44.47 8.60
CA LEU A 916 -14.11 -45.82 9.19
C LEU A 916 -13.32 -45.85 10.52
N GLU A 917 -13.61 -46.83 11.37
CA GLU A 917 -12.80 -47.09 12.59
C GLU A 917 -11.34 -47.44 12.28
N LYS A 918 -11.11 -48.05 11.11
CA LYS A 918 -9.81 -48.31 10.52
C LYS A 918 -9.77 -47.72 9.12
N THR A 919 -8.90 -46.76 8.89
CA THR A 919 -8.86 -45.97 7.65
C THR A 919 -8.59 -46.87 6.44
N LEU A 920 -9.38 -46.68 5.39
CA LEU A 920 -9.21 -47.37 4.11
C LEU A 920 -7.83 -47.03 3.52
N ARG A 921 -7.09 -48.06 3.09
CA ARG A 921 -5.86 -47.92 2.31
C ARG A 921 -6.08 -48.51 0.94
N LEU A 922 -5.72 -47.76 -0.10
CA LEU A 922 -5.68 -48.19 -1.48
C LEU A 922 -4.28 -47.96 -2.02
N THR A 923 -3.79 -48.85 -2.88
CA THR A 923 -2.63 -48.55 -3.71
C THR A 923 -2.98 -47.53 -4.78
N PHE A 924 -1.99 -46.78 -5.25
CA PHE A 924 -2.13 -45.87 -6.39
C PHE A 924 -2.69 -46.60 -7.63
N GLU A 925 -2.24 -47.83 -7.86
CA GLU A 925 -2.69 -48.71 -8.93
C GLU A 925 -4.20 -49.05 -8.81
N GLU A 926 -4.70 -49.37 -7.61
CA GLU A 926 -6.14 -49.56 -7.35
C GLU A 926 -6.94 -48.27 -7.56
N GLY A 927 -6.41 -47.11 -7.15
CA GLY A 927 -7.04 -45.81 -7.37
C GLY A 927 -7.15 -45.45 -8.87
N VAL A 928 -6.07 -45.64 -9.63
CA VAL A 928 -6.05 -45.52 -11.09
C VAL A 928 -7.02 -46.49 -11.75
N GLN A 929 -7.09 -47.74 -11.27
CA GLN A 929 -8.01 -48.74 -11.82
C GLN A 929 -9.48 -48.35 -11.58
N MET A 930 -9.83 -47.86 -10.38
CA MET A 930 -11.16 -47.34 -10.08
C MET A 930 -11.53 -46.14 -10.98
N LEU A 931 -10.59 -45.24 -11.26
CA LEU A 931 -10.80 -44.10 -12.16
C LEU A 931 -11.04 -44.56 -13.62
N LYS A 932 -10.26 -45.52 -14.12
CA LYS A 932 -10.45 -46.12 -15.45
C LYS A 932 -11.79 -46.84 -15.59
N GLU A 933 -12.20 -47.60 -14.59
CA GLU A 933 -13.51 -48.26 -14.53
C GLU A 933 -14.67 -47.25 -14.57
N ALA A 934 -14.47 -46.05 -14.02
CA ALA A 934 -15.41 -44.94 -14.10
C ALA A 934 -15.31 -44.11 -15.40
N GLY A 935 -14.49 -44.53 -16.37
CA GLY A 935 -14.33 -43.87 -17.67
C GLY A 935 -13.42 -42.63 -17.67
N VAL A 936 -12.57 -42.46 -16.66
CA VAL A 936 -11.58 -41.37 -16.60
C VAL A 936 -10.29 -41.80 -17.31
N GLU A 937 -9.86 -41.04 -18.31
CA GLU A 937 -8.54 -41.20 -18.91
C GLU A 937 -7.46 -40.68 -17.94
N ILE A 938 -6.52 -41.55 -17.56
CA ILE A 938 -5.44 -41.20 -16.65
C ILE A 938 -4.16 -41.99 -16.96
N ASP A 939 -3.02 -41.31 -16.87
CA ASP A 939 -1.69 -41.93 -16.97
C ASP A 939 -1.45 -42.84 -15.75
N PRO A 940 -1.14 -44.14 -15.92
CA PRO A 940 -0.86 -45.05 -14.81
C PRO A 940 0.34 -44.68 -13.94
N LEU A 941 1.23 -43.81 -14.43
CA LEU A 941 2.43 -43.34 -13.72
C LEU A 941 2.48 -41.80 -13.59
N GLY A 942 1.43 -41.09 -14.03
CA GLY A 942 1.29 -39.65 -13.86
C GLY A 942 0.76 -39.26 -12.48
N ASP A 943 0.65 -37.95 -12.23
CA ASP A 943 0.09 -37.42 -10.98
C ASP A 943 -1.45 -37.26 -11.06
N LEU A 944 -2.13 -37.25 -9.91
CA LEU A 944 -3.58 -37.05 -9.85
C LEU A 944 -3.92 -35.56 -9.90
N ASN A 945 -4.49 -35.11 -11.02
CA ASN A 945 -5.08 -33.77 -11.08
C ASN A 945 -6.32 -33.63 -10.16
N THR A 946 -6.69 -32.40 -9.81
CA THR A 946 -7.78 -32.12 -8.87
C THR A 946 -9.16 -32.68 -9.27
N GLU A 947 -9.42 -32.89 -10.55
CA GLU A 947 -10.67 -33.53 -10.99
C GLU A 947 -10.64 -35.04 -10.73
N SER A 948 -9.47 -35.66 -10.94
CA SER A 948 -9.20 -37.07 -10.64
C SER A 948 -9.22 -37.36 -9.14
N GLU A 949 -8.62 -36.49 -8.30
CA GLU A 949 -8.74 -36.56 -6.82
C GLU A 949 -10.21 -36.63 -6.40
N ARG A 950 -11.02 -35.68 -6.89
CA ARG A 950 -12.42 -35.53 -6.52
C ARG A 950 -13.26 -36.69 -7.03
N LYS A 951 -13.00 -37.18 -8.25
CA LYS A 951 -13.72 -38.33 -8.80
C LYS A 951 -13.36 -39.62 -8.07
N LEU A 952 -12.08 -39.82 -7.71
CA LEU A 952 -11.67 -40.95 -6.88
C LEU A 952 -12.35 -40.89 -5.50
N GLY A 953 -12.39 -39.71 -4.86
CA GLY A 953 -13.09 -39.53 -3.59
C GLY A 953 -14.59 -39.85 -3.66
N GLN A 954 -15.27 -39.52 -4.75
CA GLN A 954 -16.66 -39.94 -4.99
C GLN A 954 -16.80 -41.45 -5.09
N LEU A 955 -15.94 -42.11 -5.88
CA LEU A 955 -15.96 -43.57 -6.06
C LEU A 955 -15.62 -44.31 -4.75
N VAL A 956 -14.72 -43.76 -3.93
CA VAL A 956 -14.39 -44.30 -2.61
C VAL A 956 -15.58 -44.15 -1.65
N LEU A 957 -16.28 -43.01 -1.66
CA LEU A 957 -17.49 -42.84 -0.87
C LEU A 957 -18.61 -43.80 -1.32
N GLU A 958 -18.86 -43.91 -2.63
CA GLU A 958 -19.89 -44.80 -3.20
C GLU A 958 -19.61 -46.29 -2.89
N LYS A 959 -18.34 -46.72 -2.94
CA LYS A 959 -17.95 -48.14 -2.80
C LYS A 959 -17.66 -48.56 -1.36
N TYR A 960 -17.10 -47.68 -0.53
CA TYR A 960 -16.60 -48.02 0.81
C TYR A 960 -17.22 -47.18 1.93
N ASN A 961 -18.15 -46.26 1.62
CA ASN A 961 -18.87 -45.43 2.59
C ASN A 961 -17.94 -44.62 3.52
N THR A 962 -16.85 -44.09 2.96
CA THR A 962 -15.88 -43.24 3.67
C THR A 962 -15.47 -42.04 2.83
N GLU A 963 -15.30 -40.90 3.47
CA GLU A 963 -14.73 -39.68 2.90
C GLU A 963 -13.26 -39.48 3.33
N PHE A 964 -12.74 -40.34 4.22
CA PHE A 964 -11.36 -40.37 4.70
C PHE A 964 -10.66 -41.67 4.26
N TYR A 965 -9.57 -41.55 3.52
CA TYR A 965 -8.78 -42.69 3.02
C TYR A 965 -7.33 -42.29 2.73
N ILE A 966 -6.45 -43.29 2.69
CA ILE A 966 -5.04 -43.17 2.33
C ILE A 966 -4.84 -43.83 0.95
N LEU A 967 -4.16 -43.13 0.04
CA LEU A 967 -3.66 -43.68 -1.21
C LEU A 967 -2.13 -43.84 -1.07
N HIS A 968 -1.55 -44.99 -1.36
CA HIS A 968 -0.12 -45.25 -1.15
C HIS A 968 0.57 -45.95 -2.34
N ARG A 969 1.91 -46.01 -2.34
CA ARG A 969 2.72 -46.48 -3.49
C ARG A 969 2.54 -45.60 -4.73
N PHE A 970 2.74 -44.29 -4.59
CA PHE A 970 2.69 -43.38 -5.73
C PHE A 970 3.91 -43.54 -6.66
N PRO A 971 3.80 -43.14 -7.94
CA PRO A 971 4.91 -43.16 -8.88
C PRO A 971 6.13 -42.37 -8.38
N THR A 972 7.32 -42.95 -8.50
CA THR A 972 8.60 -42.35 -8.08
C THR A 972 8.90 -41.02 -8.77
N ALA A 973 8.39 -40.84 -10.00
CA ALA A 973 8.65 -39.67 -10.83
C ALA A 973 7.89 -38.40 -10.39
N VAL A 974 6.81 -38.55 -9.61
CA VAL A 974 5.97 -37.42 -9.16
C VAL A 974 6.27 -37.01 -7.70
N ARG A 975 7.27 -37.62 -7.07
CA ARG A 975 7.58 -37.45 -5.65
C ARG A 975 8.93 -36.76 -5.41
N PRO A 976 9.09 -35.96 -4.34
CA PRO A 976 10.32 -35.23 -4.06
C PRO A 976 11.56 -36.13 -3.94
N PHE A 977 12.74 -35.56 -4.20
CA PHE A 977 14.01 -36.27 -4.26
C PHE A 977 14.31 -37.15 -3.02
N TYR A 978 13.92 -36.69 -1.82
CA TYR A 978 14.14 -37.39 -0.54
C TYR A 978 13.24 -38.64 -0.33
N THR A 979 12.34 -38.95 -1.27
CA THR A 979 11.37 -40.06 -1.14
C THR A 979 12.04 -41.40 -1.45
N MET A 980 11.92 -42.36 -0.53
CA MET A 980 12.43 -43.73 -0.73
C MET A 980 11.64 -44.47 -1.83
N THR A 981 12.33 -45.18 -2.71
CA THR A 981 11.71 -46.02 -3.75
C THR A 981 11.20 -47.35 -3.18
N CYS A 982 10.20 -47.95 -3.83
CA CYS A 982 9.77 -49.31 -3.51
C CYS A 982 10.86 -50.31 -3.97
N VAL A 983 11.21 -51.25 -3.09
CA VAL A 983 12.25 -52.27 -3.35
C VAL A 983 11.81 -53.28 -4.41
N ASP A 984 10.50 -53.57 -4.47
CA ASP A 984 9.90 -54.51 -5.41
C ASP A 984 9.65 -53.93 -6.81
N ASN A 985 9.42 -52.61 -6.92
CA ASN A 985 9.26 -51.92 -8.21
C ASN A 985 9.72 -50.46 -8.10
N PRO A 986 10.87 -50.07 -8.70
CA PRO A 986 11.41 -48.71 -8.58
C PRO A 986 10.59 -47.63 -9.29
N LEU A 987 9.60 -48.00 -10.13
CA LEU A 987 8.62 -47.07 -10.68
C LEU A 987 7.68 -46.48 -9.61
N TYR A 988 7.55 -47.14 -8.46
CA TYR A 988 6.78 -46.68 -7.31
C TYR A 988 7.67 -46.34 -6.12
N SER A 989 7.14 -45.54 -5.20
CA SER A 989 7.83 -45.03 -4.01
C SER A 989 7.07 -45.33 -2.72
N ASN A 990 7.79 -45.42 -1.60
CA ASN A 990 7.27 -45.63 -0.24
C ASN A 990 6.64 -44.34 0.31
N SER A 991 5.67 -43.82 -0.45
CA SER A 991 4.93 -42.59 -0.21
C SER A 991 3.43 -42.84 -0.19
N PHE A 992 2.71 -41.89 0.38
CA PHE A 992 1.26 -41.89 0.49
C PHE A 992 0.71 -40.47 0.59
N ASP A 993 -0.52 -40.29 0.10
CA ASP A 993 -1.34 -39.12 0.40
C ASP A 993 -2.60 -39.54 1.13
N VAL A 994 -3.18 -38.59 1.87
CA VAL A 994 -4.40 -38.81 2.64
C VAL A 994 -5.44 -37.80 2.20
N PHE A 995 -6.67 -38.25 1.97
CA PHE A 995 -7.74 -37.46 1.39
C PHE A 995 -8.88 -37.26 2.38
N ILE A 996 -9.48 -36.06 2.38
CA ILE A 996 -10.78 -35.79 3.01
C ILE A 996 -11.72 -35.27 1.91
N ARG A 997 -12.85 -35.94 1.70
CA ARG A 997 -13.88 -35.59 0.68
C ARG A 997 -13.32 -35.47 -0.75
N GLY A 998 -12.33 -36.30 -1.10
CA GLY A 998 -11.68 -36.26 -2.42
C GLY A 998 -10.76 -35.06 -2.64
N GLU A 999 -10.27 -34.42 -1.57
CA GLU A 999 -9.19 -33.44 -1.64
C GLU A 999 -8.06 -33.89 -0.69
N GLU A 1000 -6.82 -33.87 -1.18
CA GLU A 1000 -5.63 -34.22 -0.39
C GLU A 1000 -5.52 -33.30 0.85
N ILE A 1001 -5.02 -33.82 1.97
CA ILE A 1001 -4.75 -33.05 3.21
C ILE A 1001 -3.35 -33.26 3.77
N ILE A 1002 -2.71 -34.37 3.36
CA ILE A 1002 -1.43 -34.85 3.86
C ILE A 1002 -0.71 -35.49 2.66
N SER A 1003 0.56 -35.16 2.52
CA SER A 1003 1.54 -35.97 1.78
C SER A 1003 2.60 -36.47 2.75
N GLY A 1004 2.94 -37.76 2.66
CA GLY A 1004 3.85 -38.45 3.56
C GLY A 1004 4.68 -39.53 2.87
N ALA A 1005 5.84 -39.86 3.46
CA ALA A 1005 6.73 -40.88 2.90
C ALA A 1005 7.76 -41.39 3.92
N GLN A 1006 8.34 -42.55 3.63
CA GLN A 1006 9.67 -42.92 4.09
C GLN A 1006 10.72 -42.05 3.39
N ARG A 1007 11.72 -41.60 4.14
CA ARG A 1007 12.85 -40.83 3.61
C ARG A 1007 14.03 -41.72 3.27
N ILE A 1008 14.85 -41.23 2.35
CA ILE A 1008 16.16 -41.80 2.08
C ILE A 1008 17.09 -41.41 3.23
N HIS A 1009 17.50 -42.39 4.02
CA HIS A 1009 18.41 -42.23 5.15
C HIS A 1009 19.89 -42.47 4.78
N THR A 1010 20.16 -43.03 3.61
CA THR A 1010 21.51 -43.30 3.09
C THR A 1010 22.04 -42.12 2.26
N PRO A 1011 23.14 -41.46 2.64
CA PRO A 1011 23.63 -40.24 1.99
C PRO A 1011 23.87 -40.38 0.48
N GLU A 1012 24.36 -41.53 0.03
CA GLU A 1012 24.76 -41.77 -1.37
C GLU A 1012 23.54 -41.77 -2.30
N LEU A 1013 22.46 -42.45 -1.89
CA LEU A 1013 21.19 -42.45 -2.61
C LEU A 1013 20.50 -41.09 -2.53
N LEU A 1014 20.61 -40.38 -1.39
CA LEU A 1014 20.03 -39.05 -1.23
C LEU A 1014 20.72 -38.03 -2.15
N GLU A 1015 22.04 -38.08 -2.27
CA GLU A 1015 22.81 -37.29 -3.24
C GLU A 1015 22.47 -37.65 -4.69
N GLN A 1016 22.35 -38.94 -5.01
CA GLN A 1016 21.98 -39.38 -6.35
C GLN A 1016 20.62 -38.81 -6.74
N ARG A 1017 19.61 -38.98 -5.87
CA ARG A 1017 18.24 -38.50 -6.11
C ARG A 1017 18.17 -36.98 -6.16
N ALA A 1018 18.92 -36.26 -5.34
CA ALA A 1018 19.03 -34.80 -5.42
C ALA A 1018 19.54 -34.35 -6.79
N ARG A 1019 20.61 -34.99 -7.32
CA ARG A 1019 21.15 -34.71 -8.67
C ARG A 1019 20.15 -35.04 -9.77
N GLU A 1020 19.42 -36.16 -9.66
CA GLU A 1020 18.33 -36.52 -10.60
C GLU A 1020 17.22 -35.46 -10.67
N HIS A 1021 16.95 -34.74 -9.57
CA HIS A 1021 15.95 -33.67 -9.49
C HIS A 1021 16.54 -32.28 -9.79
N GLY A 1022 17.78 -32.19 -10.27
CA GLY A 1022 18.44 -30.92 -10.60
C GLY A 1022 18.84 -30.06 -9.39
N ILE A 1023 18.91 -30.64 -8.18
CA ILE A 1023 19.31 -29.95 -6.96
C ILE A 1023 20.83 -30.02 -6.82
N ASP A 1024 21.50 -28.87 -6.68
CA ASP A 1024 22.93 -28.84 -6.35
C ASP A 1024 23.12 -29.28 -4.90
N VAL A 1025 23.72 -30.46 -4.73
CA VAL A 1025 24.11 -31.07 -3.45
C VAL A 1025 24.83 -30.09 -2.52
N LYS A 1026 25.62 -29.13 -3.05
CA LYS A 1026 26.29 -28.10 -2.24
C LYS A 1026 25.32 -27.18 -1.49
N THR A 1027 24.15 -26.91 -2.06
CA THR A 1027 23.15 -26.01 -1.46
C THR A 1027 22.42 -26.63 -0.28
N ILE A 1028 22.44 -27.96 -0.17
CA ILE A 1028 21.81 -28.75 0.90
C ILE A 1028 22.83 -29.63 1.63
N SER A 1029 24.13 -29.30 1.56
CA SER A 1029 25.20 -30.16 2.10
C SER A 1029 25.02 -30.40 3.59
N THR A 1030 24.72 -29.36 4.38
CA THR A 1030 24.48 -29.47 5.84
C THR A 1030 23.34 -30.43 6.19
N TYR A 1031 22.31 -30.54 5.34
CA TYR A 1031 21.23 -31.51 5.50
C TYR A 1031 21.73 -32.92 5.18
N ILE A 1032 22.40 -33.13 4.03
CA ILE A 1032 22.96 -34.44 3.62
C ILE A 1032 24.02 -34.94 4.61
N ASP A 1033 24.86 -34.05 5.13
CA ASP A 1033 25.90 -34.36 6.11
C ASP A 1033 25.31 -34.91 7.42
N SER A 1034 24.10 -34.49 7.82
CA SER A 1034 23.42 -35.05 9.01
C SER A 1034 23.17 -36.56 8.89
N PHE A 1035 22.99 -37.09 7.68
CA PHE A 1035 22.80 -38.53 7.44
C PHE A 1035 24.12 -39.30 7.50
N ARG A 1036 25.25 -38.64 7.25
CA ARG A 1036 26.59 -39.24 7.25
C ARG A 1036 27.04 -39.69 8.65
N TYR A 1037 26.41 -39.17 9.69
CA TYR A 1037 26.67 -39.53 11.08
C TYR A 1037 25.89 -40.76 11.57
N GLY A 1038 25.11 -41.41 10.69
CA GLY A 1038 24.38 -42.65 10.97
C GLY A 1038 22.88 -42.44 11.15
N ALA A 1039 22.18 -41.99 10.11
CA ALA A 1039 20.73 -41.83 10.17
C ALA A 1039 19.98 -43.18 10.21
N PRO A 1040 19.03 -43.37 11.15
CA PRO A 1040 18.13 -44.53 11.13
C PRO A 1040 17.11 -44.42 9.98
N PRO A 1041 16.48 -45.52 9.55
CA PRO A 1041 15.30 -45.47 8.68
C PRO A 1041 14.20 -44.65 9.36
N HIS A 1042 13.65 -43.67 8.65
CA HIS A 1042 12.62 -42.79 9.18
C HIS A 1042 11.66 -42.30 8.09
N GLY A 1043 10.56 -41.73 8.53
CA GLY A 1043 9.56 -41.15 7.66
C GLY A 1043 8.56 -40.31 8.42
N GLY A 1044 7.69 -39.63 7.67
CA GLY A 1044 6.80 -38.65 8.25
C GLY A 1044 5.83 -38.08 7.25
N PHE A 1045 5.12 -37.06 7.69
CA PHE A 1045 4.08 -36.40 6.92
C PHE A 1045 3.90 -34.95 7.39
N GLY A 1046 3.20 -34.14 6.59
CA GLY A 1046 2.77 -32.80 6.97
C GLY A 1046 1.31 -32.58 6.58
N ALA A 1047 0.54 -31.94 7.44
CA ALA A 1047 -0.87 -31.60 7.18
C ALA A 1047 -1.12 -30.08 7.30
N GLY A 1048 -1.94 -29.51 6.43
CA GLY A 1048 -2.36 -28.10 6.55
C GLY A 1048 -3.55 -27.95 7.50
N LEU A 1049 -3.37 -27.33 8.67
CA LEU A 1049 -4.40 -27.16 9.70
C LEU A 1049 -5.69 -26.50 9.15
N GLU A 1050 -5.54 -25.42 8.38
CA GLU A 1050 -6.63 -24.72 7.71
C GLU A 1050 -7.43 -25.65 6.78
N ARG A 1051 -6.75 -26.54 6.05
CA ARG A 1051 -7.32 -27.44 5.04
C ARG A 1051 -8.04 -28.63 5.69
N VAL A 1052 -7.48 -29.20 6.77
CA VAL A 1052 -8.14 -30.23 7.58
C VAL A 1052 -9.47 -29.69 8.16
N VAL A 1053 -9.45 -28.51 8.79
CA VAL A 1053 -10.68 -27.91 9.35
C VAL A 1053 -11.67 -27.49 8.26
N MET A 1054 -11.19 -27.03 7.10
CA MET A 1054 -12.04 -26.69 5.96
C MET A 1054 -12.85 -27.91 5.51
N LEU A 1055 -12.18 -29.04 5.28
CA LEU A 1055 -12.80 -30.24 4.72
C LEU A 1055 -13.62 -31.02 5.75
N PHE A 1056 -13.18 -31.07 7.02
CA PHE A 1056 -13.97 -31.62 8.12
C PHE A 1056 -15.35 -30.95 8.22
N CYS A 1057 -15.37 -29.61 8.22
CA CYS A 1057 -16.60 -28.79 8.29
C CYS A 1057 -17.27 -28.53 6.92
N GLY A 1058 -16.86 -29.19 5.83
CA GLY A 1058 -17.46 -29.02 4.50
C GLY A 1058 -17.44 -27.59 3.95
N LEU A 1059 -16.47 -26.77 4.36
CA LEU A 1059 -16.35 -25.36 3.97
C LEU A 1059 -15.75 -25.22 2.57
N ASN A 1060 -16.30 -24.30 1.78
CA ASN A 1060 -15.96 -24.14 0.36
C ASN A 1060 -14.76 -23.22 0.05
N ASN A 1061 -14.05 -22.70 1.06
CA ASN A 1061 -12.89 -21.83 0.86
C ASN A 1061 -11.99 -21.79 2.10
N ILE A 1062 -10.69 -22.05 1.93
CA ILE A 1062 -9.68 -22.13 3.00
C ILE A 1062 -9.51 -20.81 3.76
N ARG A 1063 -9.84 -19.68 3.12
CA ARG A 1063 -9.82 -18.35 3.76
C ARG A 1063 -10.81 -18.22 4.92
N LYS A 1064 -11.81 -19.10 5.02
CA LYS A 1064 -12.74 -19.16 6.16
C LYS A 1064 -12.08 -19.75 7.41
N THR A 1065 -11.13 -20.66 7.24
CA THR A 1065 -10.43 -21.35 8.34
C THR A 1065 -9.09 -20.71 8.70
N SER A 1066 -8.51 -19.85 7.87
CA SER A 1066 -7.45 -18.94 8.35
C SER A 1066 -8.04 -17.75 9.12
N LEU A 1067 -7.41 -17.37 10.24
CA LEU A 1067 -7.86 -16.23 11.05
C LEU A 1067 -7.67 -14.92 10.28
N PHE A 1068 -6.47 -14.73 9.71
CA PHE A 1068 -6.06 -13.65 8.84
C PHE A 1068 -5.40 -14.27 7.60
N PRO A 1069 -6.17 -14.61 6.54
CA PRO A 1069 -5.63 -15.30 5.38
C PRO A 1069 -4.54 -14.50 4.68
N ARG A 1070 -3.53 -15.22 4.19
CA ARG A 1070 -2.50 -14.72 3.28
C ARG A 1070 -2.55 -15.50 1.99
N ASP A 1071 -2.65 -14.80 0.88
CA ASP A 1071 -2.67 -15.33 -0.48
C ASP A 1071 -1.99 -14.32 -1.43
N PRO A 1072 -1.79 -14.61 -2.73
CA PRO A 1072 -1.04 -13.72 -3.61
C PRO A 1072 -1.66 -12.33 -3.84
N GLN A 1073 -2.91 -12.08 -3.40
CA GLN A 1073 -3.62 -10.80 -3.45
C GLN A 1073 -3.88 -10.19 -2.06
N ARG A 1074 -3.62 -10.93 -0.98
CA ARG A 1074 -4.01 -10.54 0.38
C ARG A 1074 -2.84 -10.62 1.36
N LEU A 1075 -2.29 -9.44 1.69
CA LEU A 1075 -1.29 -9.25 2.74
C LEU A 1075 -1.85 -8.52 3.99
N ALA A 1076 -3.11 -8.07 3.95
CA ALA A 1076 -3.79 -7.37 5.03
C ALA A 1076 -5.33 -7.66 5.06
N PRO A 1077 -6.01 -7.49 6.20
CA PRO A 1077 -5.44 -7.37 7.56
C PRO A 1077 -4.74 -8.67 7.99
#